data_AF-A0A9D2TEV2-F1
#
_entry.id   AF-A0A9D2TEV2-F1
#
_cell.length_a   1.000
_cell.length_b   1.000
_cell.length_c   1.000
_cell.angle_alpha   90.00
_cell.angle_beta   90.00
_cell.angle_gamma   90.00
#
_symmetry.space_group_name_H-M   'P 1'
#
loop_
_entity.id
_entity.type
_entity.pdbx_description
1 polymer ?
#
loop_
_entity_poly.entity_id
_entity_poly.type
_entity_poly.pdbx_seq_one_letter_code
_entity_poly.pdbx_strand_id
1 'polypeptide(L)'
;MKSLETRYLERLAELYPTIGAASTEVINLEAILNLPKGTEHFLTDIHGEYEAFAHVLKNGSGAVKRKVNEVFGNTLSNEDKQSLATLIYYPREKMARILKTVDNREDWYKVTLYRLIEICKGASSKYTRSKVRKALPQEFAYVIEELITGSGDGRDKESYYNSIVRTIIQVGRAQECIVAMCELIQRLTIDHLHILGDIYDRGPGPHIIMDKLMTYHSLDIQWGNHDILWMGAAAGQWGCMANVIRICARYGNLDILEDGYGINLLPLASYAMETYANDPCECFRLKGGNHGKPNEEDLNRKMHKAISIIQFKVEGQLIKKYPEFRMDSRNLLHCLDLEKGVLRVGEKEYMLLDTNFPTVDPKDPYALTPEENEIMDRLEKAFLNCEKLQQHMRFLLAKGSLYKVYNGNLLYHGCMPLNEDGSFKEVKLWDKSYRGKDLYEILDSMIRKGFVAINSEERERGKDTMWYIWCHPDSPLFGKNKMATFERYFLDDAEAHKERKNSYYRLLENETVADRILLEFGLSTEDGHIINGHVPVKRKNGESPVKCGGKVLIIDGGFSKAYQRQTGIAGYTLIYNSYGLILAAHDPFESTEAAIEKGSDIHSDSIVVKRVADRKLVGDTDAGREMREKIHDLEILLNAYRSGTIVEKFPAR
;
A
#
# COMPACT_ATOMS: atom_id res chain seq x y z
N MET A 1 -46.76 10.95 8.47
CA MET A 1 -45.47 10.43 7.95
C MET A 1 -45.04 9.28 8.84
N LYS A 2 -44.62 8.13 8.27
CA LYS A 2 -43.99 7.07 9.08
C LYS A 2 -42.70 7.62 9.71
N SER A 3 -42.38 7.23 10.95
CA SER A 3 -41.14 7.65 11.59
C SER A 3 -39.93 7.10 10.83
N LEU A 4 -38.77 7.74 10.97
CA LEU A 4 -37.51 7.25 10.39
C LEU A 4 -37.21 5.82 10.84
N GLU A 5 -37.52 5.49 12.09
CA GLU A 5 -37.42 4.16 12.67
C GLU A 5 -38.32 3.13 11.97
N THR A 6 -39.60 3.44 11.74
CA THR A 6 -40.48 2.53 10.99
C THR A 6 -39.98 2.31 9.56
N ARG A 7 -39.50 3.37 8.89
CA ARG A 7 -38.93 3.26 7.53
C ARG A 7 -37.65 2.43 7.52
N TYR A 8 -36.82 2.54 8.55
CA TYR A 8 -35.61 1.75 8.71
C TYR A 8 -35.94 0.27 8.87
N LEU A 9 -36.85 -0.07 9.79
CA LEU A 9 -37.31 -1.44 10.00
C LEU A 9 -37.98 -2.04 8.76
N GLU A 10 -38.73 -1.24 8.00
CA GLU A 10 -39.32 -1.68 6.72
C GLU A 10 -38.27 -2.05 5.67
N ARG A 11 -37.14 -1.34 5.63
CA ARG A 11 -36.00 -1.69 4.77
C ARG A 11 -35.25 -2.90 5.28
N LEU A 12 -35.06 -3.02 6.59
CA LEU A 12 -34.43 -4.20 7.18
C LEU A 12 -35.28 -5.46 6.93
N ALA A 13 -36.60 -5.33 6.96
CA ALA A 13 -37.56 -6.37 6.59
C ALA A 13 -37.52 -6.75 5.10
N GLU A 14 -36.96 -5.94 4.20
CA GLU A 14 -36.71 -6.35 2.81
C GLU A 14 -35.56 -7.36 2.71
N LEU A 15 -34.55 -7.23 3.59
CA LEU A 15 -33.41 -8.15 3.67
C LEU A 15 -33.72 -9.40 4.50
N TYR A 16 -34.47 -9.24 5.60
CA TYR A 16 -34.83 -10.30 6.52
C TYR A 16 -36.35 -10.38 6.66
N PRO A 17 -37.03 -10.99 5.66
CA PRO A 17 -38.47 -10.84 5.48
C PRO A 17 -39.33 -11.64 6.45
N THR A 18 -38.72 -12.50 7.27
CA THR A 18 -39.40 -13.35 8.24
C THR A 18 -38.66 -13.36 9.57
N ILE A 19 -39.36 -13.74 10.64
CA ILE A 19 -38.78 -14.01 11.96
C ILE A 19 -37.67 -15.06 11.82
N GLY A 20 -37.87 -16.09 10.98
CA GLY A 20 -36.88 -17.13 10.72
C GLY A 20 -35.58 -16.58 10.10
N ALA A 21 -35.70 -15.71 9.09
CA ALA A 21 -34.55 -15.08 8.44
C ALA A 21 -33.78 -14.17 9.39
N ALA A 22 -34.48 -13.30 10.14
CA ALA A 22 -33.86 -12.38 11.08
C ALA A 22 -33.18 -13.13 12.25
N SER A 23 -33.87 -14.11 12.85
CA SER A 23 -33.30 -14.89 13.97
C SER A 23 -32.11 -15.75 13.56
N THR A 24 -32.13 -16.33 12.35
CA THR A 24 -31.00 -17.08 11.81
C THR A 24 -29.77 -16.20 11.64
N GLU A 25 -29.96 -14.96 11.16
CA GLU A 25 -28.84 -14.02 11.03
C GLU A 25 -28.30 -13.57 12.40
N VAL A 26 -29.17 -13.32 13.38
CA VAL A 26 -28.73 -13.04 14.77
C VAL A 26 -27.86 -14.18 15.31
N ILE A 27 -28.32 -15.43 15.19
CA ILE A 27 -27.57 -16.62 15.63
C ILE A 27 -26.21 -16.71 14.91
N ASN A 28 -26.19 -16.45 13.61
CA ASN A 28 -24.98 -16.48 12.80
C ASN A 28 -23.97 -15.40 13.23
N LEU A 29 -24.41 -14.15 13.41
CA LEU A 29 -23.56 -13.05 13.85
C LEU A 29 -23.02 -13.29 15.26
N GLU A 30 -23.86 -13.73 16.21
CA GLU A 30 -23.45 -14.10 17.57
C GLU A 30 -22.37 -15.19 17.57
N ALA A 31 -22.51 -16.22 16.74
CA ALA A 31 -21.49 -17.25 16.60
C ALA A 31 -20.16 -16.70 16.05
N ILE A 32 -20.23 -15.76 15.08
CA ILE A 32 -19.04 -15.13 14.48
C ILE A 32 -18.29 -14.27 15.50
N LEU A 33 -18.98 -13.54 16.38
CA LEU A 33 -18.35 -12.69 17.41
C LEU A 33 -17.41 -13.48 18.32
N ASN A 34 -17.69 -14.78 18.53
CA ASN A 34 -16.93 -15.69 19.38
C ASN A 34 -15.75 -16.36 18.66
N LEU A 35 -15.58 -16.14 17.35
CA LEU A 35 -14.40 -16.62 16.64
C LEU A 35 -13.16 -15.79 17.00
N PRO A 36 -11.96 -16.38 16.91
CA PRO A 36 -10.74 -15.61 17.05
C PRO A 36 -10.60 -14.52 15.98
N LYS A 37 -10.06 -13.37 16.39
CA LYS A 37 -9.70 -12.29 15.47
C LYS A 37 -8.79 -12.78 14.33
N GLY A 38 -9.09 -12.34 13.11
CA GLY A 38 -8.25 -12.55 11.92
C GLY A 38 -6.85 -11.93 12.04
N THR A 39 -5.92 -12.39 11.21
CA THR A 39 -4.56 -11.82 11.18
C THR A 39 -4.53 -10.63 10.22
N GLU A 40 -4.13 -9.46 10.71
CA GLU A 40 -3.86 -8.27 9.90
C GLU A 40 -2.37 -8.18 9.57
N HIS A 41 -2.06 -7.74 8.36
CA HIS A 41 -0.70 -7.44 7.89
C HIS A 41 -0.59 -5.99 7.50
N PHE A 42 0.47 -5.30 7.93
CA PHE A 42 0.72 -3.91 7.58
C PHE A 42 2.04 -3.81 6.81
N LEU A 43 1.96 -3.31 5.59
CA LEU A 43 3.09 -3.08 4.67
C LEU A 43 3.11 -1.62 4.24
N THR A 44 4.28 -1.08 3.91
CA THR A 44 4.48 0.31 3.48
C THR A 44 5.64 0.36 2.48
N ASP A 45 5.84 1.48 1.79
CA ASP A 45 7.04 1.78 0.99
C ASP A 45 7.39 0.67 -0.02
N ILE A 46 6.38 0.13 -0.72
CA ILE A 46 6.53 -0.98 -1.69
C ILE A 46 7.36 -0.53 -2.90
N HIS A 47 7.13 0.70 -3.37
CA HIS A 47 7.92 1.33 -4.41
C HIS A 47 8.16 0.47 -5.66
N GLY A 48 7.10 -0.12 -6.21
CA GLY A 48 7.20 -0.87 -7.46
C GLY A 48 7.99 -2.19 -7.39
N GLU A 49 8.51 -2.60 -6.23
CA GLU A 49 9.33 -3.80 -6.05
C GLU A 49 8.44 -5.07 -5.98
N TYR A 50 7.83 -5.41 -7.11
CA TYR A 50 6.76 -6.41 -7.20
C TYR A 50 7.17 -7.82 -6.75
N GLU A 51 8.41 -8.24 -6.97
CA GLU A 51 8.86 -9.60 -6.60
C GLU A 51 8.92 -9.76 -5.08
N ALA A 52 9.53 -8.78 -4.41
CA ALA A 52 9.63 -8.78 -2.96
C ALA A 52 8.24 -8.64 -2.32
N PHE A 53 7.38 -7.77 -2.86
CA PHE A 53 5.99 -7.66 -2.43
C PHE A 53 5.22 -8.98 -2.58
N ALA A 54 5.31 -9.62 -3.75
CA ALA A 54 4.65 -10.90 -4.01
C ALA A 54 5.16 -12.00 -3.07
N HIS A 55 6.46 -12.03 -2.79
CA HIS A 55 7.05 -12.98 -1.85
C HIS A 55 6.50 -12.78 -0.42
N VAL A 56 6.42 -11.53 0.06
CA VAL A 56 5.88 -11.20 1.38
C VAL A 56 4.41 -11.63 1.52
N LEU A 57 3.60 -11.47 0.47
CA LEU A 57 2.22 -11.97 0.48
C LEU A 57 2.14 -13.49 0.50
N LYS A 58 3.05 -14.17 -0.22
CA LYS A 58 3.11 -15.64 -0.30
C LYS A 58 3.59 -16.30 0.99
N ASN A 59 4.60 -15.73 1.66
CA ASN A 59 5.13 -16.26 2.91
C ASN A 59 4.36 -15.79 4.16
N GLY A 60 3.55 -14.73 4.03
CA GLY A 60 2.84 -14.09 5.13
C GLY A 60 3.79 -13.59 6.20
N SER A 61 4.93 -12.99 5.83
CA SER A 61 5.97 -12.51 6.74
C SER A 61 6.34 -13.56 7.81
N GLY A 62 6.55 -14.79 7.33
CA GLY A 62 6.86 -15.98 8.12
C GLY A 62 5.66 -16.64 8.81
N ALA A 63 4.43 -16.13 8.65
CA ALA A 63 3.24 -16.71 9.27
C ALA A 63 2.89 -18.09 8.72
N VAL A 64 3.12 -18.34 7.43
CA VAL A 64 2.94 -19.68 6.84
C VAL A 64 3.93 -20.67 7.46
N LYS A 65 5.21 -20.30 7.56
CA LYS A 65 6.23 -21.12 8.22
C LYS A 65 5.90 -21.40 9.69
N ARG A 66 5.41 -20.40 10.43
CA ARG A 66 4.91 -20.60 11.80
C ARG A 66 3.75 -21.60 11.83
N LYS A 67 2.80 -21.52 10.91
CA LYS A 67 1.70 -22.48 10.82
C LYS A 67 2.17 -23.90 10.52
N VAL A 68 3.13 -24.08 9.60
CA VAL A 68 3.76 -25.38 9.32
C VAL A 68 4.41 -25.95 10.59
N ASN A 69 5.13 -25.11 11.34
CA ASN A 69 5.76 -25.51 12.60
C ASN A 69 4.73 -25.86 13.70
N GLU A 70 3.64 -25.10 13.81
CA GLU A 70 2.56 -25.36 14.78
C GLU A 70 1.88 -26.72 14.53
N VAL A 71 1.65 -27.07 13.26
CA VAL A 71 0.96 -28.32 12.89
C VAL A 71 1.86 -29.53 13.04
N PHE A 72 3.10 -29.46 12.57
CA PHE A 72 3.99 -30.62 12.54
C PHE A 72 4.95 -30.71 13.71
N GLY A 73 5.25 -29.62 14.43
CA GLY A 73 6.14 -29.66 15.60
C GLY A 73 7.43 -30.43 15.29
N ASN A 74 7.74 -31.49 16.04
CA ASN A 74 8.92 -32.33 15.81
C ASN A 74 8.67 -33.56 14.91
N THR A 75 7.48 -33.69 14.32
CA THR A 75 7.13 -34.84 13.45
C THR A 75 7.77 -34.77 12.06
N LEU A 76 8.19 -33.58 11.63
CA LEU A 76 8.94 -33.37 10.39
C LEU A 76 10.30 -32.74 10.68
N SER A 77 11.28 -33.07 9.83
CA SER A 77 12.60 -32.41 9.86
C SER A 77 12.47 -30.93 9.51
N ASN A 78 13.44 -30.10 9.90
CA ASN A 78 13.44 -28.69 9.53
C ASN A 78 13.53 -28.49 8.01
N GLU A 79 14.24 -29.37 7.31
CA GLU A 79 14.34 -29.38 5.85
C GLU A 79 13.00 -29.69 5.18
N ASP A 80 12.27 -30.70 5.67
CA ASP A 80 10.92 -31.03 5.18
C ASP A 80 9.95 -29.87 5.36
N LYS A 81 9.99 -29.21 6.52
CA LYS A 81 9.13 -28.05 6.80
C LYS A 81 9.48 -26.87 5.90
N GLN A 82 10.77 -26.63 5.66
CA GLN A 82 11.23 -25.57 4.76
C GLN A 82 10.82 -25.85 3.31
N SER A 83 10.93 -27.11 2.87
CA SER A 83 10.47 -27.56 1.55
C SER A 83 8.96 -27.39 1.40
N LEU A 84 8.19 -27.77 2.43
CA LEU A 84 6.73 -27.63 2.45
C LEU A 84 6.30 -26.16 2.48
N ALA A 85 6.96 -25.31 3.26
CA ALA A 85 6.70 -23.87 3.25
C ALA A 85 7.00 -23.26 1.87
N THR A 86 8.14 -23.61 1.26
CA THR A 86 8.50 -23.16 -0.10
C THR A 86 7.47 -23.62 -1.14
N LEU A 87 6.95 -24.84 -1.01
CA LEU A 87 5.88 -25.35 -1.86
C LEU A 87 4.61 -24.51 -1.67
N ILE A 88 4.27 -24.13 -0.44
CA ILE A 88 3.13 -23.24 -0.20
C ILE A 88 3.36 -21.88 -0.85
N TYR A 89 4.59 -21.33 -0.82
CA TYR A 89 4.88 -20.01 -1.40
C TYR A 89 4.79 -20.03 -2.94
N TYR A 90 5.36 -21.05 -3.56
CA TYR A 90 5.52 -21.19 -5.02
C TYR A 90 5.08 -22.58 -5.48
N PRO A 91 3.76 -22.88 -5.44
CA PRO A 91 3.28 -24.25 -5.60
C PRO A 91 3.58 -24.84 -6.97
N ARG A 92 3.47 -24.05 -8.05
CA ARG A 92 3.73 -24.55 -9.40
C ARG A 92 5.22 -24.75 -9.64
N GLU A 93 6.03 -23.76 -9.30
CA GLU A 93 7.47 -23.73 -9.56
C GLU A 93 8.23 -24.75 -8.71
N LYS A 94 7.91 -24.83 -7.42
CA LYS A 94 8.54 -25.80 -6.51
C LYS A 94 8.14 -27.24 -6.84
N MET A 95 6.86 -27.47 -7.14
CA MET A 95 6.37 -28.79 -7.56
C MET A 95 7.02 -29.25 -8.86
N ALA A 96 7.10 -28.37 -9.87
CA ALA A 96 7.74 -28.70 -11.15
C ALA A 96 9.21 -29.12 -10.98
N ARG A 97 9.92 -28.58 -9.99
CA ARG A 97 11.29 -28.99 -9.64
C ARG A 97 11.31 -30.33 -8.92
N ILE A 98 10.47 -30.52 -7.91
CA ILE A 98 10.41 -31.77 -7.13
C ILE A 98 10.03 -32.97 -8.01
N LEU A 99 9.06 -32.82 -8.91
CA LEU A 99 8.58 -33.90 -9.79
C LEU A 99 9.62 -34.39 -10.83
N LYS A 100 10.72 -33.65 -11.01
CA LYS A 100 11.86 -34.08 -11.83
C LYS A 100 12.79 -35.05 -11.11
N THR A 101 12.82 -35.01 -9.77
CA THR A 101 13.77 -35.79 -8.95
C THR A 101 13.11 -36.89 -8.14
N VAL A 102 11.79 -36.84 -7.97
CA VAL A 102 11.05 -37.86 -7.21
C VAL A 102 10.87 -39.15 -8.02
N ASP A 103 11.22 -40.28 -7.40
CA ASP A 103 11.07 -41.62 -7.99
C ASP A 103 9.60 -42.03 -8.13
N ASN A 104 8.77 -41.81 -7.09
CA ASN A 104 7.35 -42.13 -7.09
C ASN A 104 6.48 -40.88 -6.93
N ARG A 105 5.96 -40.37 -8.06
CA ARG A 105 5.13 -39.17 -8.10
C ARG A 105 3.80 -39.35 -7.38
N GLU A 106 3.16 -40.51 -7.48
CA GLU A 106 1.87 -40.76 -6.83
C GLU A 106 2.00 -40.75 -5.31
N ASP A 107 3.04 -41.37 -4.77
CA ASP A 107 3.32 -41.36 -3.34
C ASP A 107 3.62 -39.95 -2.84
N TRP A 108 4.43 -39.19 -3.59
CA TRP A 108 4.70 -37.79 -3.25
C TRP A 108 3.42 -36.93 -3.25
N TYR A 109 2.53 -37.08 -4.25
CA TYR A 109 1.25 -36.39 -4.26
C TYR A 109 0.42 -36.76 -3.03
N LYS A 110 0.35 -38.05 -2.70
CA LYS A 110 -0.41 -38.54 -1.55
C LYS A 110 0.09 -37.91 -0.26
N VAL A 111 1.39 -38.00 0.03
CA VAL A 111 2.01 -37.41 1.24
C VAL A 111 1.80 -35.90 1.30
N THR A 112 2.00 -35.21 0.17
CA THR A 112 1.86 -33.75 0.08
C THR A 112 0.41 -33.31 0.33
N LEU A 113 -0.57 -34.00 -0.24
CA LEU A 113 -1.99 -33.70 -0.03
C LEU A 113 -2.38 -33.85 1.45
N TYR A 114 -1.99 -34.95 2.12
CA TYR A 114 -2.26 -35.09 3.57
C TYR A 114 -1.62 -33.98 4.39
N ARG A 115 -0.36 -33.63 4.09
CA ARG A 115 0.33 -32.56 4.81
C ARG A 115 -0.39 -31.21 4.63
N LEU A 116 -0.82 -30.90 3.42
CA LEU A 116 -1.56 -29.66 3.12
C LEU A 116 -2.96 -29.65 3.74
N ILE A 117 -3.66 -30.78 3.81
CA ILE A 117 -4.96 -30.91 4.49
C ILE A 117 -4.83 -30.51 5.96
N GLU A 118 -3.82 -31.03 6.67
CA GLU A 118 -3.62 -30.69 8.09
C GLU A 118 -3.26 -29.22 8.30
N ILE A 119 -2.47 -28.62 7.41
CA ILE A 119 -2.20 -27.17 7.45
C ILE A 119 -3.47 -26.36 7.18
N CYS A 120 -4.29 -26.77 6.20
CA CYS A 120 -5.55 -26.11 5.89
C CYS A 120 -6.53 -26.19 7.07
N LYS A 121 -6.60 -27.31 7.79
CA LYS A 121 -7.38 -27.44 9.04
C LYS A 121 -6.90 -26.44 10.09
N GLY A 122 -5.59 -26.37 10.33
CA GLY A 122 -5.00 -25.42 11.26
C GLY A 122 -5.24 -23.95 10.89
N ALA A 123 -5.15 -23.60 9.60
CA ALA A 123 -5.36 -22.24 9.09
C ALA A 123 -6.84 -21.83 9.07
N SER A 124 -7.76 -22.78 8.80
CA SER A 124 -9.21 -22.55 8.72
C SER A 124 -9.91 -22.48 10.07
N SER A 125 -9.30 -23.01 11.13
CA SER A 125 -9.88 -23.11 12.49
C SER A 125 -10.48 -21.83 13.09
N LYS A 126 -10.04 -20.65 12.64
CA LYS A 126 -10.52 -19.34 13.11
C LYS A 126 -11.56 -18.68 12.20
N TYR A 127 -12.04 -19.39 11.18
CA TYR A 127 -12.95 -18.85 10.19
C TYR A 127 -14.21 -19.70 10.06
N THR A 128 -15.32 -19.08 9.64
CA THR A 128 -16.54 -19.82 9.32
C THR A 128 -16.36 -20.69 8.08
N ARG A 129 -17.12 -21.79 8.00
CA ARG A 129 -17.14 -22.65 6.81
C ARG A 129 -17.44 -21.86 5.53
N SER A 130 -18.40 -20.93 5.61
CA SER A 130 -18.74 -20.04 4.49
C SER A 130 -17.54 -19.20 4.01
N LYS A 131 -16.75 -18.64 4.93
CA LYS A 131 -15.56 -17.84 4.59
C LYS A 131 -14.49 -18.70 3.92
N VAL A 132 -14.26 -19.90 4.42
CA VAL A 132 -13.30 -20.86 3.84
C VAL A 132 -13.74 -21.32 2.46
N ARG A 133 -15.02 -21.66 2.29
CA ARG A 133 -15.59 -22.06 1.00
C ARG A 133 -15.48 -20.95 -0.05
N LYS A 134 -15.74 -19.69 0.32
CA LYS A 134 -15.56 -18.53 -0.56
C LYS A 134 -14.09 -18.23 -0.89
N ALA A 135 -13.16 -18.76 -0.10
CA ALA A 135 -11.73 -18.62 -0.34
C ALA A 135 -11.19 -19.63 -1.35
N LEU A 136 -11.92 -20.72 -1.59
CA LEU A 136 -11.54 -21.81 -2.48
C LEU A 136 -12.02 -21.57 -3.93
N PRO A 137 -11.28 -22.09 -4.93
CA PRO A 137 -11.77 -22.14 -6.30
C PRO A 137 -13.00 -23.05 -6.40
N GLN A 138 -13.98 -22.66 -7.21
CA GLN A 138 -15.29 -23.32 -7.30
C GLN A 138 -15.20 -24.82 -7.59
N GLU A 139 -14.25 -25.23 -8.44
CA GLU A 139 -14.03 -26.62 -8.82
C GLU A 139 -13.52 -27.53 -7.69
N PHE A 140 -12.81 -26.98 -6.71
CA PHE A 140 -12.28 -27.74 -5.56
C PHE A 140 -12.98 -27.42 -4.23
N ALA A 141 -13.86 -26.43 -4.21
CA ALA A 141 -14.49 -25.92 -2.99
C ALA A 141 -15.13 -27.04 -2.15
N TYR A 142 -15.96 -27.88 -2.77
CA TYR A 142 -16.63 -29.00 -2.07
C TYR A 142 -15.62 -30.03 -1.54
N VAL A 143 -14.67 -30.46 -2.38
CA VAL A 143 -13.74 -31.54 -2.04
C VAL A 143 -12.77 -31.10 -0.93
N ILE A 144 -12.21 -29.90 -1.02
CA ILE A 144 -11.30 -29.38 -0.01
C ILE A 144 -12.08 -29.06 1.28
N GLU A 145 -13.28 -28.48 1.20
CA GLU A 145 -14.14 -28.25 2.37
C GLU A 145 -14.44 -29.57 3.12
N GLU A 146 -14.76 -30.65 2.41
CA GLU A 146 -15.01 -31.96 3.03
C GLU A 146 -13.76 -32.53 3.71
N LEU A 147 -12.58 -32.41 3.09
CA LEU A 147 -11.30 -32.89 3.64
C LEU A 147 -10.86 -32.13 4.89
N ILE A 148 -11.17 -30.83 4.99
CA ILE A 148 -10.75 -30.00 6.14
C ILE A 148 -11.80 -29.95 7.26
N THR A 149 -13.10 -30.06 6.95
CA THR A 149 -14.16 -30.00 7.97
C THR A 149 -14.50 -31.36 8.57
N GLY A 150 -14.03 -32.43 7.95
CA GLY A 150 -14.06 -33.78 8.50
C GLY A 150 -13.26 -33.89 9.79
N SER A 151 -13.91 -33.70 10.95
CA SER A 151 -13.32 -33.98 12.25
C SER A 151 -13.24 -35.49 12.47
N GLY A 152 -12.02 -35.94 12.77
CA GLY A 152 -11.71 -37.30 13.20
C GLY A 152 -12.44 -37.67 14.50
N ASP A 153 -12.93 -38.91 14.52
CA ASP A 153 -13.19 -39.75 15.70
C ASP A 153 -13.83 -41.10 15.32
N GLY A 154 -14.18 -41.32 14.05
CA GLY A 154 -14.64 -42.62 13.53
C GLY A 154 -13.68 -43.24 12.53
N ARG A 155 -13.24 -44.49 12.77
CA ARG A 155 -12.46 -45.31 11.81
C ARG A 155 -13.14 -45.41 10.43
N ASP A 156 -14.46 -45.32 10.38
CA ASP A 156 -15.25 -45.47 9.17
C ASP A 156 -15.05 -44.34 8.15
N LYS A 157 -14.72 -43.11 8.60
CA LYS A 157 -14.52 -41.97 7.69
C LYS A 157 -13.08 -41.84 7.17
N GLU A 158 -12.12 -42.52 7.78
CA GLU A 158 -10.73 -42.49 7.31
C GLU A 158 -10.60 -43.12 5.91
N SER A 159 -11.26 -44.25 5.68
CA SER A 159 -11.33 -44.91 4.38
C SER A 159 -11.98 -44.01 3.30
N TYR A 160 -13.00 -43.25 3.69
CA TYR A 160 -13.66 -42.27 2.83
C TYR A 160 -12.71 -41.16 2.38
N TYR A 161 -12.01 -40.51 3.32
CA TYR A 161 -11.04 -39.46 2.98
C TYR A 161 -9.85 -39.99 2.18
N ASN A 162 -9.36 -41.18 2.51
CA ASN A 162 -8.31 -41.86 1.76
C ASN A 162 -8.75 -42.15 0.32
N SER A 163 -10.03 -42.50 0.12
CA SER A 163 -10.58 -42.67 -1.23
C SER A 163 -10.64 -41.36 -1.99
N ILE A 164 -11.00 -40.23 -1.36
CA ILE A 164 -10.99 -38.91 -2.01
C ILE A 164 -9.58 -38.57 -2.50
N VAL A 165 -8.58 -38.67 -1.61
CA VAL A 165 -7.17 -38.38 -1.96
C VAL A 165 -6.69 -39.28 -3.10
N ARG A 166 -6.96 -40.58 -3.02
CA ARG A 166 -6.62 -41.54 -4.08
C ARG A 166 -7.31 -41.17 -5.40
N THR A 167 -8.59 -40.84 -5.38
CA THR A 167 -9.35 -40.47 -6.58
C THR A 167 -8.79 -39.20 -7.22
N ILE A 168 -8.43 -38.16 -6.44
CA ILE A 168 -7.79 -36.95 -6.96
C ILE A 168 -6.53 -37.28 -7.77
N ILE A 169 -5.71 -38.21 -7.27
CA ILE A 169 -4.49 -38.66 -7.95
C ILE A 169 -4.85 -39.46 -9.21
N GLN A 170 -5.75 -40.43 -9.10
CA GLN A 170 -6.16 -41.31 -10.21
C GLN A 170 -6.77 -40.55 -11.39
N VAL A 171 -7.52 -39.49 -11.14
CA VAL A 171 -8.11 -38.65 -12.19
C VAL A 171 -7.16 -37.57 -12.71
N GLY A 172 -5.90 -37.55 -12.25
CA GLY A 172 -4.86 -36.64 -12.72
C GLY A 172 -5.00 -35.19 -12.23
N ARG A 173 -5.74 -34.94 -11.14
CA ARG A 173 -6.02 -33.58 -10.61
C ARG A 173 -5.18 -33.19 -9.39
N ALA A 174 -4.20 -34.01 -9.02
CA ALA A 174 -3.36 -33.77 -7.83
C ALA A 174 -2.61 -32.43 -7.84
N GLN A 175 -2.00 -32.05 -8.96
CA GLN A 175 -1.22 -30.80 -9.06
C GLN A 175 -2.09 -29.57 -8.79
N GLU A 176 -3.25 -29.48 -9.44
CA GLU A 176 -4.16 -28.34 -9.27
C GLU A 176 -4.82 -28.31 -7.88
N CYS A 177 -5.07 -29.48 -7.29
CA CYS A 177 -5.54 -29.57 -5.90
C CYS A 177 -4.48 -29.06 -4.91
N ILE A 178 -3.20 -29.41 -5.12
CA ILE A 178 -2.07 -28.89 -4.33
C ILE A 178 -1.99 -27.37 -4.45
N VAL A 179 -2.05 -26.82 -5.66
CA VAL A 179 -2.06 -25.36 -5.88
C VAL A 179 -3.21 -24.70 -5.13
N ALA A 180 -4.43 -25.23 -5.26
CA ALA A 180 -5.62 -24.70 -4.59
C ALA A 180 -5.49 -24.72 -3.05
N MET A 181 -4.92 -25.78 -2.47
CA MET A 181 -4.66 -25.85 -1.02
C MET A 181 -3.57 -24.85 -0.58
N CYS A 182 -2.49 -24.71 -1.35
CA CYS A 182 -1.43 -23.73 -1.06
C CYS A 182 -1.97 -22.29 -1.09
N GLU A 183 -2.74 -21.94 -2.13
CA GLU A 183 -3.40 -20.62 -2.25
C GLU A 183 -4.42 -20.38 -1.14
N LEU A 184 -5.17 -21.42 -0.72
CA LEU A 184 -6.04 -21.33 0.44
C LEU A 184 -5.24 -21.01 1.71
N ILE A 185 -4.11 -21.69 1.95
CA ILE A 185 -3.26 -21.44 3.12
C ILE A 185 -2.73 -20.00 3.10
N GLN A 186 -2.23 -19.52 1.95
CA GLN A 186 -1.77 -18.14 1.80
C GLN A 186 -2.88 -17.15 2.16
N ARG A 187 -4.08 -17.33 1.58
CA ARG A 187 -5.24 -16.47 1.78
C ARG A 187 -5.77 -16.48 3.22
N LEU A 188 -5.79 -17.63 3.89
CA LEU A 188 -6.26 -17.74 5.29
C LEU A 188 -5.23 -17.25 6.31
N THR A 189 -3.95 -17.16 5.91
CA THR A 189 -2.87 -16.68 6.77
C THR A 189 -2.92 -15.16 6.95
N ILE A 190 -3.26 -14.43 5.89
CA ILE A 190 -3.44 -12.96 5.90
C ILE A 190 -4.93 -12.67 5.74
N ASP A 191 -5.63 -12.33 6.82
CA ASP A 191 -7.08 -12.07 6.78
C ASP A 191 -7.40 -10.71 6.16
N HIS A 192 -6.60 -9.71 6.48
CA HIS A 192 -6.74 -8.34 6.00
C HIS A 192 -5.37 -7.68 5.82
N LEU A 193 -5.22 -6.94 4.72
CA LEU A 193 -3.97 -6.28 4.35
C LEU A 193 -4.12 -4.76 4.44
N HIS A 194 -3.27 -4.12 5.23
CA HIS A 194 -3.12 -2.68 5.28
C HIS A 194 -1.89 -2.27 4.47
N ILE A 195 -2.09 -1.47 3.43
CA ILE A 195 -1.00 -0.86 2.68
C ILE A 195 -0.88 0.61 3.10
N LEU A 196 0.13 0.92 3.87
CA LEU A 196 0.48 2.27 4.28
C LEU A 196 1.37 2.89 3.22
N GLY A 197 0.79 3.21 2.07
CA GLY A 197 1.37 4.15 1.11
C GLY A 197 2.58 3.69 0.31
N ASP A 198 2.93 4.56 -0.63
CA ASP A 198 4.12 4.49 -1.47
C ASP A 198 4.21 3.17 -2.25
N ILE A 199 3.14 2.87 -2.98
CA ILE A 199 3.06 1.75 -3.92
C ILE A 199 3.90 2.05 -5.17
N TYR A 200 3.90 3.31 -5.60
CA TYR A 200 4.52 3.79 -6.83
C TYR A 200 5.99 4.22 -6.68
N ASP A 201 6.64 4.40 -7.84
CA ASP A 201 8.01 4.88 -8.06
C ASP A 201 9.14 3.98 -7.56
N ARG A 202 10.37 4.28 -8.01
CA ARG A 202 11.68 3.63 -7.72
C ARG A 202 11.86 2.21 -8.28
N GLY A 203 10.90 1.31 -8.11
CA GLY A 203 10.92 -0.04 -8.69
C GLY A 203 10.09 -0.15 -9.98
N PRO A 204 10.25 -1.25 -10.74
CA PRO A 204 9.74 -1.34 -12.12
C PRO A 204 8.27 -1.80 -12.24
N GLY A 205 7.67 -2.37 -11.19
CA GLY A 205 6.39 -3.08 -11.28
C GLY A 205 5.19 -2.50 -10.51
N PRO A 206 5.02 -1.17 -10.31
CA PRO A 206 3.87 -0.68 -9.55
C PRO A 206 2.53 -1.01 -10.22
N HIS A 207 2.48 -1.04 -11.56
CA HIS A 207 1.28 -1.44 -12.30
C HIS A 207 0.89 -2.92 -12.05
N ILE A 208 1.87 -3.81 -11.88
CA ILE A 208 1.67 -5.23 -11.54
C ILE A 208 1.17 -5.37 -10.09
N ILE A 209 1.74 -4.58 -9.17
CA ILE A 209 1.30 -4.55 -7.77
C ILE A 209 -0.16 -4.10 -7.68
N MET A 210 -0.55 -3.05 -8.42
CA MET A 210 -1.93 -2.59 -8.45
C MET A 210 -2.90 -3.63 -9.01
N ASP A 211 -2.55 -4.32 -10.11
CA ASP A 211 -3.34 -5.44 -10.66
C ASP A 211 -3.55 -6.54 -9.58
N LYS A 212 -2.50 -6.83 -8.80
CA LYS A 212 -2.56 -7.81 -7.70
C LYS A 212 -3.44 -7.33 -6.54
N LEU A 213 -3.32 -6.06 -6.13
CA LEU A 213 -4.11 -5.48 -5.05
C LEU A 213 -5.61 -5.43 -5.40
N MET A 214 -5.93 -5.09 -6.64
CA MET A 214 -7.32 -5.03 -7.12
C MET A 214 -8.08 -6.36 -7.03
N THR A 215 -7.35 -7.47 -7.09
CA THR A 215 -7.92 -8.83 -6.99
C THR A 215 -7.76 -9.44 -5.60
N TYR A 216 -7.15 -8.72 -4.65
CA TYR A 216 -6.90 -9.21 -3.31
C TYR A 216 -8.19 -9.20 -2.46
N HIS A 217 -8.33 -10.19 -1.57
CA HIS A 217 -9.61 -10.50 -0.94
C HIS A 217 -10.09 -9.48 0.10
N SER A 218 -9.18 -8.78 0.77
CA SER A 218 -9.49 -7.89 1.89
C SER A 218 -8.33 -6.96 2.15
N LEU A 219 -8.50 -5.67 1.87
CA LEU A 219 -7.47 -4.65 2.09
C LEU A 219 -8.02 -3.25 2.30
N ASP A 220 -7.20 -2.39 2.88
CA ASP A 220 -7.29 -0.93 2.77
C ASP A 220 -5.91 -0.29 2.52
N ILE A 221 -5.94 0.96 2.09
CA ILE A 221 -4.75 1.72 1.68
C ILE A 221 -4.73 3.07 2.41
N GLN A 222 -3.58 3.45 2.96
CA GLN A 222 -3.33 4.83 3.36
C GLN A 222 -2.43 5.46 2.32
N TRP A 223 -2.86 6.54 1.66
CA TRP A 223 -2.09 7.09 0.54
C TRP A 223 -0.76 7.65 0.98
N GLY A 224 0.30 7.26 0.28
CA GLY A 224 1.63 7.83 0.40
C GLY A 224 1.84 9.03 -0.53
N ASN A 225 2.97 9.71 -0.37
CA ASN A 225 3.29 10.87 -1.19
C ASN A 225 3.44 10.48 -2.67
N HIS A 226 4.02 9.32 -2.96
CA HIS A 226 4.15 8.84 -4.33
C HIS A 226 2.80 8.43 -4.92
N ASP A 227 1.88 7.88 -4.12
CA ASP A 227 0.55 7.54 -4.61
C ASP A 227 -0.25 8.80 -4.98
N ILE A 228 -0.22 9.84 -4.12
CA ILE A 228 -0.87 11.12 -4.41
C ILE A 228 -0.28 11.80 -5.64
N LEU A 229 1.04 11.69 -5.83
CA LEU A 229 1.69 12.22 -7.02
C LEU A 229 1.15 11.57 -8.30
N TRP A 230 1.02 10.24 -8.31
CA TRP A 230 0.45 9.51 -9.43
C TRP A 230 -1.06 9.77 -9.61
N MET A 231 -1.80 9.95 -8.52
CA MET A 231 -3.20 10.39 -8.57
C MET A 231 -3.33 11.77 -9.21
N GLY A 232 -2.47 12.73 -8.85
CA GLY A 232 -2.42 14.06 -9.47
C GLY A 232 -2.10 13.99 -10.96
N ALA A 233 -1.13 13.16 -11.35
CA ALA A 233 -0.77 12.95 -12.74
C ALA A 233 -1.94 12.35 -13.55
N ALA A 234 -2.61 11.32 -13.01
CA ALA A 234 -3.79 10.72 -13.61
C ALA A 234 -4.99 11.68 -13.72
N ALA A 235 -5.07 12.67 -12.84
CA ALA A 235 -6.07 13.74 -12.92
C ALA A 235 -5.68 14.87 -13.90
N GLY A 236 -4.51 14.78 -14.56
CA GLY A 236 -4.03 15.77 -15.52
C GLY A 236 -3.35 16.98 -14.89
N GLN A 237 -2.91 16.90 -13.62
CA GLN A 237 -2.19 17.99 -12.98
C GLN A 237 -0.74 18.05 -13.51
N TRP A 238 -0.38 19.13 -14.21
CA TRP A 238 0.88 19.25 -14.96
C TRP A 238 2.14 19.12 -14.09
N GLY A 239 2.15 19.70 -12.89
CA GLY A 239 3.26 19.59 -11.96
C GLY A 239 3.47 18.15 -11.47
N CYS A 240 2.39 17.43 -11.20
CA CYS A 240 2.42 16.02 -10.85
C CYS A 240 2.90 15.15 -12.02
N MET A 241 2.36 15.35 -13.23
CA MET A 241 2.80 14.60 -14.43
C MET A 241 4.30 14.78 -14.69
N ALA A 242 4.79 16.02 -14.67
CA ALA A 242 6.21 16.29 -14.88
C ALA A 242 7.08 15.62 -13.78
N ASN A 243 6.63 15.65 -12.53
CA ASN A 243 7.33 14.96 -11.44
C ASN A 243 7.32 13.42 -11.59
N VAL A 244 6.21 12.79 -12.01
CA VAL A 244 6.14 11.34 -12.28
C VAL A 244 7.15 10.96 -13.36
N ILE A 245 7.11 11.64 -14.52
CA ILE A 245 8.02 11.37 -15.63
C ILE A 245 9.48 11.59 -15.20
N ARG A 246 9.77 12.68 -14.46
CA ARG A 246 11.11 12.93 -13.92
C ARG A 246 11.58 11.79 -13.01
N ILE A 247 10.72 11.31 -12.11
CA ILE A 247 11.09 10.23 -11.17
C ILE A 247 11.32 8.94 -11.94
N CYS A 248 10.46 8.57 -12.90
CA CYS A 248 10.68 7.45 -13.79
C CYS A 248 12.02 7.56 -14.53
N ALA A 249 12.31 8.71 -15.14
CA ALA A 249 13.57 8.96 -15.84
C ALA A 249 14.79 8.79 -14.91
N ARG A 250 14.72 9.38 -13.71
CA ARG A 250 15.79 9.35 -12.70
C ARG A 250 16.17 7.93 -12.25
N TYR A 251 15.20 7.02 -12.17
CA TYR A 251 15.41 5.64 -11.72
C TYR A 251 15.48 4.62 -12.87
N GLY A 252 15.34 5.06 -14.12
CA GLY A 252 15.40 4.17 -15.28
C GLY A 252 14.15 3.32 -15.47
N ASN A 253 12.99 3.88 -15.10
CA ASN A 253 11.70 3.20 -15.11
C ASN A 253 10.70 3.89 -16.06
N LEU A 254 11.17 4.43 -17.18
CA LEU A 254 10.29 5.02 -18.21
C LEU A 254 9.35 3.98 -18.82
N ASP A 255 9.78 2.72 -18.88
CA ASP A 255 8.97 1.57 -19.33
C ASP A 255 7.67 1.40 -18.52
N ILE A 256 7.59 1.90 -17.28
CA ILE A 256 6.33 1.91 -16.53
C ILE A 256 5.27 2.74 -17.27
N LEU A 257 5.68 3.88 -17.82
CA LEU A 257 4.79 4.77 -18.55
C LEU A 257 4.46 4.18 -19.91
N GLU A 258 5.46 3.70 -20.65
CA GLU A 258 5.28 3.20 -22.02
C GLU A 258 4.62 1.82 -22.06
N ASP A 259 5.22 0.80 -21.44
CA ASP A 259 4.73 -0.59 -21.47
C ASP A 259 3.63 -0.83 -20.43
N GLY A 260 3.81 -0.28 -19.23
CA GLY A 260 2.89 -0.51 -18.11
C GLY A 260 1.54 0.21 -18.28
N TYR A 261 1.57 1.44 -18.81
CA TYR A 261 0.40 2.31 -18.92
C TYR A 261 0.10 2.80 -20.35
N GLY A 262 0.94 2.51 -21.36
CA GLY A 262 0.68 2.92 -22.74
C GLY A 262 0.81 4.43 -22.99
N ILE A 263 1.51 5.15 -22.13
CA ILE A 263 1.74 6.60 -22.24
C ILE A 263 2.92 6.84 -23.17
N ASN A 264 2.65 7.42 -24.34
CA ASN A 264 3.65 7.65 -25.37
C ASN A 264 4.59 8.82 -25.01
N LEU A 265 5.87 8.53 -24.79
CA LEU A 265 6.89 9.53 -24.48
C LEU A 265 7.71 9.97 -25.70
N LEU A 266 7.43 9.45 -26.91
CA LEU A 266 8.16 9.80 -28.13
C LEU A 266 8.26 11.32 -28.38
N PRO A 267 7.18 12.13 -28.20
CA PRO A 267 7.30 13.59 -28.38
C PRO A 267 8.32 14.22 -27.43
N LEU A 268 8.36 13.79 -26.17
CA LEU A 268 9.34 14.26 -25.18
C LEU A 268 10.76 13.77 -25.54
N ALA A 269 10.89 12.53 -26.00
CA ALA A 269 12.15 11.95 -26.44
C ALA A 269 12.77 12.73 -27.61
N SER A 270 11.98 12.98 -28.67
CA SER A 270 12.39 13.77 -29.83
C SER A 270 12.80 15.18 -29.42
N TYR A 271 11.97 15.86 -28.63
CA TYR A 271 12.26 17.20 -28.13
C TYR A 271 13.56 17.25 -27.30
N ALA A 272 13.76 16.28 -26.42
CA ALA A 272 14.96 16.21 -25.60
C ALA A 272 16.22 15.97 -26.44
N MET A 273 16.16 15.12 -27.46
CA MET A 273 17.28 14.87 -28.37
C MET A 273 17.64 16.10 -29.21
N GLU A 274 16.65 16.89 -29.64
CA GLU A 274 16.88 18.10 -30.44
C GLU A 274 17.40 19.25 -29.56
N THR A 275 16.70 19.54 -28.46
CA THR A 275 16.99 20.68 -27.57
C THR A 275 18.33 20.52 -26.84
N TYR A 276 18.67 19.28 -26.46
CA TYR A 276 19.88 18.94 -25.71
C TYR A 276 20.87 18.11 -26.55
N ALA A 277 20.83 18.22 -27.88
CA ALA A 277 21.65 17.40 -28.80
C ALA A 277 23.15 17.38 -28.44
N ASN A 278 23.69 18.55 -28.11
CA ASN A 278 25.10 18.77 -27.79
C ASN A 278 25.40 18.81 -26.29
N ASP A 279 24.44 18.41 -25.44
CA ASP A 279 24.57 18.46 -23.99
C ASP A 279 24.74 17.06 -23.41
N PRO A 280 25.85 16.78 -22.68
CA PRO A 280 26.05 15.47 -22.05
C PRO A 280 25.08 15.18 -20.90
N CYS A 281 24.41 16.21 -20.36
CA CYS A 281 23.40 16.12 -19.30
C CYS A 281 23.90 15.39 -18.03
N GLU A 282 25.14 15.64 -17.63
CA GLU A 282 25.85 14.83 -16.62
C GLU A 282 25.19 14.88 -15.23
N CYS A 283 24.54 16.00 -14.88
CA CYS A 283 23.79 16.14 -13.64
C CYS A 283 22.56 15.20 -13.54
N PHE A 284 22.14 14.61 -14.67
CA PHE A 284 20.91 13.85 -14.82
C PHE A 284 21.13 12.33 -14.99
N ARG A 285 22.33 11.84 -14.67
CA ARG A 285 22.63 10.40 -14.64
C ARG A 285 21.64 9.62 -13.76
N LEU A 286 21.37 8.39 -14.20
CA LEU A 286 20.53 7.42 -13.50
C LEU A 286 20.98 7.22 -12.04
N LYS A 287 20.01 7.11 -11.13
CA LYS A 287 20.25 6.65 -9.76
C LYS A 287 19.86 5.19 -9.62
N GLY A 288 20.83 4.30 -9.48
CA GLY A 288 20.59 2.87 -9.29
C GLY A 288 21.61 2.01 -10.03
N GLY A 289 21.31 0.72 -10.17
CA GLY A 289 22.16 -0.25 -10.89
C GLY A 289 21.58 -0.76 -12.21
N ASN A 290 20.38 -0.30 -12.62
CA ASN A 290 19.79 -0.65 -13.92
C ASN A 290 20.38 0.27 -15.00
N HIS A 291 21.54 -0.13 -15.51
CA HIS A 291 22.19 0.52 -16.65
C HIS A 291 21.70 -0.16 -17.93
N GLY A 292 21.01 0.62 -18.77
CA GLY A 292 20.57 0.19 -20.11
C GLY A 292 21.73 0.21 -21.11
N LYS A 293 21.42 0.06 -22.40
CA LYS A 293 22.44 0.27 -23.43
C LYS A 293 22.91 1.74 -23.43
N PRO A 294 24.16 2.04 -23.83
CA PRO A 294 24.68 3.42 -23.81
C PRO A 294 23.77 4.47 -24.47
N ASN A 295 23.10 4.12 -25.56
CA ASN A 295 22.18 5.01 -26.27
C ASN A 295 20.88 5.27 -25.49
N GLU A 296 20.35 4.27 -24.78
CA GLU A 296 19.16 4.40 -23.93
C GLU A 296 19.49 5.28 -22.72
N GLU A 297 20.69 5.14 -22.16
CA GLU A 297 21.15 5.99 -21.07
C GLU A 297 21.28 7.45 -21.49
N ASP A 298 21.82 7.73 -22.69
CA ASP A 298 21.93 9.09 -23.21
C ASP A 298 20.57 9.75 -23.42
N LEU A 299 19.65 9.03 -24.08
CA LEU A 299 18.29 9.50 -24.28
C LEU A 299 17.61 9.77 -22.93
N ASN A 300 17.74 8.86 -21.97
CA ASN A 300 17.13 9.04 -20.67
C ASN A 300 17.71 10.25 -19.90
N ARG A 301 19.03 10.49 -19.93
CA ARG A 301 19.62 11.71 -19.33
C ARG A 301 19.03 12.98 -19.94
N LYS A 302 18.92 13.03 -21.27
CA LYS A 302 18.35 14.20 -21.98
C LYS A 302 16.87 14.39 -21.66
N MET A 303 16.08 13.32 -21.67
CA MET A 303 14.67 13.38 -21.27
C MET A 303 14.51 13.81 -19.81
N HIS A 304 15.34 13.29 -18.91
CA HIS A 304 15.37 13.65 -17.50
C HIS A 304 15.68 15.14 -17.31
N LYS A 305 16.65 15.69 -18.05
CA LYS A 305 16.93 17.13 -18.05
C LYS A 305 15.74 17.93 -18.58
N ALA A 306 15.26 17.59 -19.77
CA ALA A 306 14.14 18.28 -20.43
C ALA A 306 12.91 18.37 -19.52
N ILE A 307 12.46 17.25 -18.97
CA ILE A 307 11.28 17.22 -18.09
C ILE A 307 11.53 17.93 -16.75
N SER A 308 12.76 17.94 -16.24
CA SER A 308 13.10 18.70 -15.03
C SER A 308 12.96 20.20 -15.25
N ILE A 309 13.42 20.72 -16.40
CA ILE A 309 13.25 22.14 -16.75
C ILE A 309 11.77 22.49 -16.91
N ILE A 310 10.99 21.66 -17.63
CA ILE A 310 9.53 21.82 -17.76
C ILE A 310 8.85 21.81 -16.39
N GLN A 311 9.22 20.88 -15.50
CA GLN A 311 8.69 20.82 -14.14
C GLN A 311 8.93 22.13 -13.38
N PHE A 312 10.16 22.67 -13.39
CA PHE A 312 10.43 23.92 -12.67
C PHE A 312 9.63 25.11 -13.21
N LYS A 313 9.38 25.15 -14.52
CA LYS A 313 8.53 26.17 -15.15
C LYS A 313 7.07 26.03 -14.72
N VAL A 314 6.50 24.83 -14.85
CA VAL A 314 5.10 24.53 -14.46
C VAL A 314 4.87 24.78 -12.97
N GLU A 315 5.77 24.32 -12.11
CA GLU A 315 5.68 24.58 -10.67
C GLU A 315 5.76 26.08 -10.37
N GLY A 316 6.61 26.83 -11.08
CA GLY A 316 6.67 28.28 -10.90
C GLY A 316 5.43 29.02 -11.34
N GLN A 317 4.76 28.56 -12.40
CA GLN A 317 3.45 29.07 -12.81
C GLN A 317 2.38 28.77 -11.75
N LEU A 318 2.36 27.57 -11.18
CA LEU A 318 1.43 27.19 -10.10
C LEU A 318 1.66 28.01 -8.83
N ILE A 319 2.91 28.22 -8.43
CA ILE A 319 3.27 29.04 -7.27
C ILE A 319 2.79 30.49 -7.48
N LYS A 320 2.95 31.03 -8.70
CA LYS A 320 2.44 32.37 -9.05
C LYS A 320 0.91 32.44 -9.09
N LYS A 321 0.24 31.35 -9.49
CA LYS A 321 -1.22 31.22 -9.50
C LYS A 321 -1.79 31.19 -8.07
N TYR A 322 -1.06 30.60 -7.11
CA TYR A 322 -1.50 30.41 -5.72
C TYR A 322 -0.51 31.00 -4.70
N PRO A 323 -0.38 32.34 -4.61
CA PRO A 323 0.50 33.00 -3.65
C PRO A 323 0.14 32.68 -2.19
N GLU A 324 -1.10 32.29 -1.91
CA GLU A 324 -1.56 31.88 -0.59
C GLU A 324 -0.85 30.63 -0.04
N PHE A 325 -0.26 29.80 -0.91
CA PHE A 325 0.58 28.67 -0.50
C PHE A 325 1.97 29.09 -0.02
N ARG A 326 2.37 30.37 -0.20
CA ARG A 326 3.64 30.92 0.30
C ARG A 326 4.87 30.12 -0.12
N MET A 327 4.86 29.62 -1.36
CA MET A 327 5.92 28.79 -1.92
C MET A 327 6.92 29.56 -2.81
N ASP A 328 6.83 30.89 -2.89
CA ASP A 328 7.66 31.74 -3.77
C ASP A 328 9.17 31.49 -3.62
N SER A 329 9.64 31.15 -2.42
CA SER A 329 11.04 30.78 -2.17
C SER A 329 11.53 29.52 -2.92
N ARG A 330 10.63 28.77 -3.57
CA ARG A 330 10.95 27.60 -4.41
C ARG A 330 11.09 27.96 -5.89
N ASN A 331 10.69 29.16 -6.28
CA ASN A 331 10.93 29.68 -7.62
C ASN A 331 12.38 30.15 -7.72
N LEU A 332 13.24 29.36 -8.38
CA LEU A 332 14.68 29.64 -8.47
C LEU A 332 15.17 30.04 -9.87
N LEU A 333 14.40 29.81 -10.94
CA LEU A 333 14.84 30.12 -12.31
C LEU A 333 15.11 31.63 -12.53
N HIS A 334 14.34 32.52 -11.89
CA HIS A 334 14.59 33.97 -11.97
C HIS A 334 15.83 34.44 -11.20
N CYS A 335 16.43 33.57 -10.38
CA CYS A 335 17.65 33.83 -9.63
C CYS A 335 18.93 33.46 -10.41
N LEU A 336 18.79 32.93 -11.63
CA LEU A 336 19.92 32.50 -12.45
C LEU A 336 20.59 33.69 -13.14
N ASP A 337 21.91 33.77 -13.01
CA ASP A 337 22.78 34.61 -13.83
C ASP A 337 23.53 33.67 -14.78
N LEU A 338 22.93 33.42 -15.95
CA LEU A 338 23.44 32.46 -16.94
C LEU A 338 24.76 32.93 -17.58
N GLU A 339 25.01 34.23 -17.66
CA GLU A 339 26.26 34.78 -18.17
C GLU A 339 27.44 34.47 -17.23
N LYS A 340 27.22 34.59 -15.91
CA LYS A 340 28.23 34.23 -14.91
C LYS A 340 28.22 32.76 -14.51
N GLY A 341 27.18 32.02 -14.87
CA GLY A 341 27.00 30.61 -14.49
C GLY A 341 26.71 30.42 -12.99
N VAL A 342 25.99 31.37 -12.36
CA VAL A 342 25.71 31.32 -10.92
C VAL A 342 24.22 31.45 -10.59
N LEU A 343 23.81 30.90 -9.44
CA LEU A 343 22.51 31.12 -8.83
C LEU A 343 22.65 32.11 -7.66
N ARG A 344 21.86 33.18 -7.67
CA ARG A 344 21.84 34.21 -6.60
C ARG A 344 20.62 34.04 -5.68
N VAL A 345 20.83 33.57 -4.46
CA VAL A 345 19.76 33.45 -3.45
C VAL A 345 20.09 34.31 -2.25
N GLY A 346 19.36 35.42 -2.09
CA GLY A 346 19.67 36.44 -1.09
C GLY A 346 21.05 37.06 -1.37
N GLU A 347 21.93 37.07 -0.36
CA GLU A 347 23.30 37.58 -0.49
C GLU A 347 24.32 36.52 -0.95
N LYS A 348 23.89 35.27 -1.18
CA LYS A 348 24.77 34.16 -1.57
C LYS A 348 24.74 33.92 -3.07
N GLU A 349 25.93 33.75 -3.64
CA GLU A 349 26.12 33.25 -5.01
C GLU A 349 26.59 31.79 -4.97
N TYR A 350 25.96 30.93 -5.77
CA TYR A 350 26.34 29.52 -5.92
C TYR A 350 26.76 29.24 -7.36
N MET A 351 27.92 28.62 -7.57
CA MET A 351 28.33 28.17 -8.90
C MET A 351 27.45 27.01 -9.37
N LEU A 352 26.96 27.08 -10.61
CA LEU A 352 26.15 26.02 -11.21
C LEU A 352 27.03 24.89 -11.75
N LEU A 353 26.62 23.65 -11.51
CA LEU A 353 27.22 22.44 -12.10
C LEU A 353 26.89 22.27 -13.59
N ASP A 354 25.79 22.86 -14.02
CA ASP A 354 25.31 22.84 -15.39
C ASP A 354 24.66 24.20 -15.68
N THR A 355 25.11 24.84 -16.75
CA THR A 355 24.70 26.19 -17.17
C THR A 355 23.86 26.17 -18.46
N ASN A 356 23.58 25.00 -19.03
CA ASN A 356 22.84 24.89 -20.28
C ASN A 356 21.32 24.86 -20.03
N PHE A 357 20.68 26.03 -20.16
CA PHE A 357 19.24 26.24 -20.03
C PHE A 357 18.65 26.85 -21.32
N PRO A 358 18.67 26.12 -22.45
CA PRO A 358 18.39 26.69 -23.77
C PRO A 358 16.95 27.21 -23.93
N THR A 359 16.03 26.79 -23.06
CA THR A 359 14.61 27.17 -23.13
C THR A 359 14.18 28.13 -22.04
N VAL A 360 15.08 28.59 -21.16
CA VAL A 360 14.74 29.54 -20.09
C VAL A 360 15.06 30.96 -20.57
N ASP A 361 14.01 31.78 -20.79
CA ASP A 361 14.18 33.21 -21.07
C ASP A 361 14.41 33.99 -19.77
N PRO A 362 15.53 34.70 -19.58
CA PRO A 362 15.76 35.51 -18.38
C PRO A 362 14.67 36.55 -18.07
N LYS A 363 13.89 36.99 -19.08
CA LYS A 363 12.80 37.96 -18.90
C LYS A 363 11.50 37.32 -18.41
N ASP A 364 11.25 36.08 -18.79
CA ASP A 364 10.11 35.28 -18.31
C ASP A 364 10.53 33.82 -18.06
N PRO A 365 11.28 33.59 -16.98
CA PRO A 365 12.00 32.32 -16.77
C PRO A 365 11.09 31.12 -16.52
N TYR A 366 9.80 31.35 -16.30
CA TYR A 366 8.80 30.30 -16.07
C TYR A 366 7.87 30.08 -17.27
N ALA A 367 8.03 30.82 -18.37
CA ALA A 367 7.28 30.58 -19.59
C ALA A 367 7.70 29.25 -20.23
N LEU A 368 6.71 28.43 -20.57
CA LEU A 368 6.92 27.25 -21.42
C LEU A 368 7.04 27.70 -22.87
N THR A 369 7.96 27.10 -23.63
CA THR A 369 8.02 27.32 -25.08
C THR A 369 6.77 26.73 -25.76
N PRO A 370 6.46 27.09 -27.02
CA PRO A 370 5.36 26.47 -27.76
C PRO A 370 5.46 24.94 -27.80
N GLU A 371 6.65 24.40 -27.99
CA GLU A 371 6.92 22.95 -28.03
C GLU A 371 6.73 22.31 -26.65
N GLU A 372 7.20 22.96 -25.57
CA GLU A 372 6.99 22.47 -24.20
C GLU A 372 5.50 22.44 -23.83
N ASN A 373 4.71 23.44 -24.24
CA ASN A 373 3.26 23.44 -24.06
C ASN A 373 2.60 22.29 -24.83
N GLU A 374 2.98 22.09 -26.10
CA GLU A 374 2.42 21.00 -26.91
C GLU A 374 2.72 19.63 -26.30
N ILE A 375 3.93 19.44 -25.76
CA ILE A 375 4.31 18.21 -25.05
C ILE A 375 3.41 18.01 -23.83
N MET A 376 3.23 19.03 -23.00
CA MET A 376 2.39 18.92 -21.80
C MET A 376 0.92 18.66 -22.13
N ASP A 377 0.36 19.30 -23.15
CA ASP A 377 -1.00 19.06 -23.64
C ASP A 377 -1.19 17.60 -24.12
N ARG A 378 -0.20 17.07 -24.86
CA ARG A 378 -0.23 15.69 -25.35
C ARG A 378 -0.11 14.69 -24.20
N LEU A 379 0.79 14.95 -23.25
CA LEU A 379 0.95 14.13 -22.05
C LEU A 379 -0.33 14.14 -21.20
N GLU A 380 -0.95 15.30 -20.98
CA GLU A 380 -2.20 15.40 -20.24
C GLU A 380 -3.29 14.51 -20.84
N LYS A 381 -3.47 14.58 -22.16
CA LYS A 381 -4.41 13.70 -22.87
C LYS A 381 -4.06 12.23 -22.72
N ALA A 382 -2.77 11.87 -22.72
CA ALA A 382 -2.34 10.49 -22.53
C ALA A 382 -2.65 9.98 -21.11
N PHE A 383 -2.34 10.75 -20.06
CA PHE A 383 -2.64 10.38 -18.67
C PHE A 383 -4.14 10.29 -18.39
N LEU A 384 -4.93 11.27 -18.86
CA LEU A 384 -6.38 11.30 -18.67
C LEU A 384 -7.09 10.12 -19.35
N ASN A 385 -6.62 9.71 -20.53
CA ASN A 385 -7.24 8.65 -21.32
C ASN A 385 -6.61 7.25 -21.09
N CYS A 386 -5.62 7.12 -20.20
CA CYS A 386 -5.04 5.83 -19.85
C CYS A 386 -6.01 5.00 -19.00
N GLU A 387 -6.78 4.09 -19.63
CA GLU A 387 -7.82 3.31 -18.95
C GLU A 387 -7.29 2.52 -17.74
N LYS A 388 -6.13 1.87 -17.87
CA LYS A 388 -5.52 1.08 -16.79
C LYS A 388 -5.15 1.97 -15.60
N LEU A 389 -4.51 3.12 -15.85
CA LEU A 389 -4.17 4.06 -14.79
C LEU A 389 -5.44 4.62 -14.11
N GLN A 390 -6.46 4.98 -14.89
CA GLN A 390 -7.74 5.45 -14.34
C GLN A 390 -8.44 4.38 -13.50
N GLN A 391 -8.34 3.10 -13.88
CA GLN A 391 -8.87 1.99 -13.10
C GLN A 391 -8.11 1.82 -11.78
N HIS A 392 -6.78 1.93 -11.79
CA HIS A 392 -5.95 1.90 -10.59
C HIS A 392 -6.28 3.08 -9.66
N MET A 393 -6.45 4.30 -10.18
CA MET A 393 -6.82 5.45 -9.37
C MET A 393 -8.22 5.32 -8.76
N ARG A 394 -9.20 4.81 -9.52
CA ARG A 394 -10.54 4.50 -8.99
C ARG A 394 -10.46 3.49 -7.83
N PHE A 395 -9.59 2.50 -7.94
CA PHE A 395 -9.36 1.55 -6.86
C PHE A 395 -8.72 2.22 -5.62
N LEU A 396 -7.69 3.05 -5.80
CA LEU A 396 -7.08 3.83 -4.71
C LEU A 396 -8.11 4.75 -4.03
N LEU A 397 -9.00 5.39 -4.79
CA LEU A 397 -10.08 6.21 -4.24
C LEU A 397 -11.09 5.35 -3.45
N ALA A 398 -11.42 4.16 -3.95
CA ALA A 398 -12.43 3.29 -3.32
C ALA A 398 -11.92 2.57 -2.06
N LYS A 399 -10.63 2.22 -2.01
CA LYS A 399 -10.01 1.46 -0.91
C LYS A 399 -9.06 2.26 -0.06
N GLY A 400 -8.76 3.49 -0.45
CA GLY A 400 -7.77 4.33 0.19
C GLY A 400 -8.31 5.62 0.79
N SER A 401 -7.47 6.19 1.65
CA SER A 401 -7.70 7.44 2.37
C SER A 401 -6.37 7.97 2.90
N LEU A 402 -6.29 9.23 3.37
CA LEU A 402 -5.05 9.73 3.99
C LEU A 402 -4.73 9.09 5.36
N TYR A 403 -5.74 8.63 6.08
CA TYR A 403 -5.60 7.93 7.35
C TYR A 403 -6.74 6.93 7.53
N LYS A 404 -6.56 5.97 8.43
CA LYS A 404 -7.63 5.08 8.88
C LYS A 404 -7.49 4.72 10.34
N VAL A 405 -8.61 4.63 11.04
CA VAL A 405 -8.68 3.98 12.36
C VAL A 405 -9.18 2.55 12.14
N TYR A 406 -8.44 1.56 12.63
CA TYR A 406 -8.79 0.16 12.49
C TYR A 406 -8.29 -0.68 13.68
N ASN A 407 -9.22 -1.31 14.40
CA ASN A 407 -8.98 -2.22 15.53
C ASN A 407 -8.08 -1.65 16.64
N GLY A 408 -8.28 -0.36 16.94
CA GLY A 408 -7.51 0.39 17.94
C GLY A 408 -6.20 0.99 17.40
N ASN A 409 -5.95 0.89 16.09
CA ASN A 409 -4.76 1.44 15.46
C ASN A 409 -5.12 2.65 14.59
N LEU A 410 -4.34 3.73 14.68
CA LEU A 410 -4.35 4.85 13.74
C LEU A 410 -3.27 4.62 12.69
N LEU A 411 -3.67 4.54 11.43
CA LEU A 411 -2.81 4.24 10.29
C LEU A 411 -2.65 5.50 9.44
N TYR A 412 -1.42 5.91 9.16
CA TYR A 412 -1.11 6.93 8.15
C TYR A 412 0.35 6.83 7.66
N HIS A 413 0.61 7.24 6.41
CA HIS A 413 1.95 7.13 5.81
C HIS A 413 2.93 8.21 6.26
N GLY A 414 2.58 9.48 6.11
CA GLY A 414 3.52 10.59 6.30
C GLY A 414 3.68 11.05 7.75
N CYS A 415 3.21 12.26 8.05
CA CYS A 415 3.39 12.95 9.32
C CYS A 415 2.14 13.73 9.70
N MET A 416 1.97 13.97 10.99
CA MET A 416 0.98 14.93 11.49
C MET A 416 1.61 16.33 11.54
N PRO A 417 1.06 17.38 10.89
CA PRO A 417 1.61 18.72 11.02
C PRO A 417 1.53 19.24 12.47
N LEU A 418 2.70 19.47 13.09
CA LEU A 418 2.83 19.91 14.48
C LEU A 418 3.68 21.19 14.61
N ASN A 419 3.34 22.00 15.61
CA ASN A 419 4.21 23.06 16.11
C ASN A 419 5.36 22.47 16.95
N GLU A 420 6.34 23.30 17.31
CA GLU A 420 7.49 22.84 18.11
C GLU A 420 7.11 22.40 19.53
N ASP A 421 6.01 22.92 20.08
CA ASP A 421 5.44 22.54 21.38
C ASP A 421 4.58 21.26 21.32
N GLY A 422 4.46 20.65 20.14
CA GLY A 422 3.65 19.45 19.91
C GLY A 422 2.15 19.70 19.80
N SER A 423 1.69 20.96 19.76
CA SER A 423 0.30 21.28 19.38
C SER A 423 0.08 21.09 17.87
N PHE A 424 -1.17 20.83 17.45
CA PHE A 424 -1.49 20.70 16.03
C PHE A 424 -1.26 22.03 15.31
N LYS A 425 -0.46 21.97 14.23
CA LYS A 425 -0.17 23.15 13.42
C LYS A 425 -1.41 23.54 12.63
N GLU A 426 -1.74 24.83 12.66
CA GLU A 426 -2.77 25.39 11.78
C GLU A 426 -2.20 25.57 10.37
N VAL A 427 -2.90 24.99 9.40
CA VAL A 427 -2.54 25.01 7.98
C VAL A 427 -3.62 25.76 7.22
N LYS A 428 -3.24 26.86 6.58
CA LYS A 428 -4.14 27.61 5.72
C LYS A 428 -4.19 26.92 4.35
N LEU A 429 -5.36 26.44 3.98
CA LEU A 429 -5.62 25.82 2.70
C LEU A 429 -6.81 26.51 2.04
N TRP A 430 -6.57 27.14 0.89
CA TRP A 430 -7.53 28.04 0.25
C TRP A 430 -7.96 29.15 1.22
N ASP A 431 -9.27 29.31 1.41
CA ASP A 431 -9.88 30.38 2.21
C ASP A 431 -10.06 30.01 3.70
N LYS A 432 -9.61 28.82 4.12
CA LYS A 432 -9.86 28.28 5.45
C LYS A 432 -8.60 27.70 6.10
N SER A 433 -8.63 27.61 7.42
CA SER A 433 -7.57 27.00 8.22
C SER A 433 -8.04 25.66 8.78
N TYR A 434 -7.15 24.67 8.77
CA TYR A 434 -7.40 23.32 9.28
C TYR A 434 -6.22 22.84 10.11
N ARG A 435 -6.45 21.88 11.00
CA ARG A 435 -5.41 21.25 11.84
C ARG A 435 -5.84 19.85 12.25
N GLY A 436 -4.90 19.05 12.75
CA GLY A 436 -5.20 17.73 13.30
C GLY A 436 -5.99 16.86 12.31
N LYS A 437 -7.07 16.23 12.80
CA LYS A 437 -7.93 15.36 11.99
C LYS A 437 -8.65 16.12 10.87
N ASP A 438 -9.11 17.34 11.13
CA ASP A 438 -9.83 18.16 10.14
C ASP A 438 -8.99 18.43 8.88
N LEU A 439 -7.67 18.59 9.04
CA LEU A 439 -6.75 18.77 7.91
C LEU A 439 -6.70 17.51 7.03
N TYR A 440 -6.64 16.33 7.63
CA TYR A 440 -6.66 15.08 6.88
C TYR A 440 -7.99 14.89 6.14
N GLU A 441 -9.12 15.19 6.80
CA GLU A 441 -10.46 15.04 6.19
C GLU A 441 -10.68 15.99 5.01
N ILE A 442 -10.26 17.26 5.12
CA ILE A 442 -10.42 18.20 4.00
C ILE A 442 -9.50 17.83 2.82
N LEU A 443 -8.26 17.40 3.08
CA LEU A 443 -7.34 16.99 2.01
C LEU A 443 -7.87 15.73 1.30
N ASP A 444 -8.36 14.75 2.04
CA ASP A 444 -8.99 13.53 1.47
C ASP A 444 -10.19 13.90 0.58
N SER A 445 -11.05 14.81 1.06
CA SER A 445 -12.19 15.34 0.30
C SER A 445 -11.74 16.04 -0.99
N MET A 446 -10.72 16.90 -0.93
CA MET A 446 -10.21 17.64 -2.09
C MET A 446 -9.58 16.71 -3.14
N ILE A 447 -8.83 15.70 -2.72
CA ILE A 447 -8.29 14.66 -3.62
C ILE A 447 -9.44 14.00 -4.39
N ARG A 448 -10.51 13.57 -3.69
CA ARG A 448 -11.69 12.97 -4.33
C ARG A 448 -12.35 13.93 -5.30
N LYS A 449 -12.53 15.21 -4.91
CA LYS A 449 -13.09 16.25 -5.78
C LYS A 449 -12.28 16.44 -7.06
N GLY A 450 -10.96 16.27 -7.02
CA GLY A 450 -10.08 16.31 -8.20
C GLY A 450 -10.47 15.32 -9.31
N PHE A 451 -11.16 14.22 -8.95
CA PHE A 451 -11.64 13.21 -9.90
C PHE A 451 -13.13 13.31 -10.20
N VAL A 452 -13.97 13.54 -9.18
CA VAL A 452 -15.44 13.34 -9.31
C VAL A 452 -16.26 14.62 -9.21
N ALA A 453 -15.67 15.78 -8.91
CA ALA A 453 -16.44 17.01 -8.81
C ALA A 453 -17.05 17.43 -10.15
N ILE A 454 -18.33 17.79 -10.12
CA ILE A 454 -19.06 18.32 -11.28
C ILE A 454 -18.66 19.77 -11.53
N ASN A 455 -18.47 20.55 -10.47
CA ASN A 455 -17.99 21.93 -10.56
C ASN A 455 -16.52 21.92 -11.03
N SER A 456 -16.23 22.62 -12.14
CA SER A 456 -14.91 22.65 -12.75
C SER A 456 -13.85 23.31 -11.87
N GLU A 457 -14.23 24.33 -11.10
CA GLU A 457 -13.32 25.01 -10.17
C GLU A 457 -12.96 24.12 -8.98
N GLU A 458 -13.95 23.44 -8.39
CA GLU A 458 -13.67 22.46 -7.32
C GLU A 458 -12.79 21.31 -7.81
N ARG A 459 -13.02 20.86 -9.05
CA ARG A 459 -12.19 19.82 -9.68
C ARG A 459 -10.76 20.30 -9.87
N GLU A 460 -10.58 21.52 -10.39
CA GLU A 460 -9.25 22.13 -10.57
C GLU A 460 -8.51 22.30 -9.23
N ARG A 461 -9.19 22.86 -8.22
CA ARG A 461 -8.63 22.98 -6.87
C ARG A 461 -8.25 21.61 -6.30
N GLY A 462 -9.08 20.58 -6.51
CA GLY A 462 -8.79 19.21 -6.11
C GLY A 462 -7.52 18.65 -6.77
N LYS A 463 -7.34 18.90 -8.07
CA LYS A 463 -6.11 18.53 -8.81
C LYS A 463 -4.89 19.22 -8.23
N ASP A 464 -4.93 20.54 -8.11
CA ASP A 464 -3.80 21.33 -7.61
C ASP A 464 -3.49 21.03 -6.13
N THR A 465 -4.48 20.58 -5.35
CA THR A 465 -4.28 20.09 -3.98
C THR A 465 -3.40 18.83 -3.96
N MET A 466 -3.45 17.95 -4.96
CA MET A 466 -2.56 16.77 -5.02
C MET A 466 -1.09 17.18 -5.22
N TRP A 467 -0.83 18.22 -6.03
CA TRP A 467 0.49 18.82 -6.15
C TRP A 467 0.93 19.49 -4.85
N TYR A 468 0.04 20.24 -4.19
CA TYR A 468 0.30 20.83 -2.87
C TYR A 468 0.69 19.73 -1.85
N ILE A 469 -0.05 18.63 -1.78
CA ILE A 469 0.23 17.54 -0.85
C ILE A 469 1.60 16.91 -1.13
N TRP A 470 2.02 16.83 -2.40
CA TRP A 470 3.32 16.28 -2.77
C TRP A 470 4.51 17.09 -2.24
N CYS A 471 4.46 18.42 -2.25
CA CYS A 471 5.65 19.26 -2.05
C CYS A 471 5.53 20.38 -1.02
N HIS A 472 4.33 20.67 -0.50
CA HIS A 472 4.15 21.78 0.43
C HIS A 472 4.70 21.46 1.83
N PRO A 473 5.40 22.39 2.51
CA PRO A 473 6.02 22.13 3.81
C PRO A 473 5.06 21.70 4.93
N ASP A 474 3.82 22.15 4.84
CA ASP A 474 2.75 21.84 5.80
C ASP A 474 1.86 20.67 5.35
N SER A 475 2.24 19.98 4.27
CA SER A 475 1.57 18.75 3.86
C SER A 475 1.84 17.62 4.85
N PRO A 476 0.81 16.81 5.20
CA PRO A 476 1.01 15.60 5.99
C PRO A 476 1.85 14.55 5.26
N LEU A 477 2.02 14.60 3.93
CA LEU A 477 2.78 13.58 3.18
C LEU A 477 4.20 14.03 2.77
N PHE A 478 4.55 15.31 2.94
CA PHE A 478 5.88 15.81 2.57
C PHE A 478 6.82 15.95 3.77
N GLY A 479 6.34 16.59 4.85
CA GLY A 479 6.99 16.60 6.16
C GLY A 479 8.37 17.29 6.23
N LYS A 480 8.73 18.11 5.24
CA LYS A 480 10.01 18.80 5.14
C LYS A 480 9.82 20.28 4.84
N ASN A 481 10.80 21.11 5.19
CA ASN A 481 10.71 22.55 4.96
C ASN A 481 10.79 22.99 3.49
N LYS A 482 11.39 22.18 2.61
CA LYS A 482 11.51 22.45 1.17
C LYS A 482 11.81 21.18 0.37
N MET A 483 11.44 21.15 -0.90
CA MET A 483 11.82 20.12 -1.88
C MET A 483 13.07 20.57 -2.63
N ALA A 484 14.26 20.11 -2.25
CA ALA A 484 15.55 20.63 -2.74
C ALA A 484 15.99 20.03 -4.10
N THR A 485 15.04 19.74 -5.00
CA THR A 485 15.36 19.04 -6.26
C THR A 485 16.28 19.85 -7.17
N PHE A 486 16.01 21.16 -7.32
CA PHE A 486 16.85 22.04 -8.13
C PHE A 486 18.28 22.07 -7.57
N GLU A 487 18.40 22.34 -6.26
CA GLU A 487 19.69 22.44 -5.59
C GLU A 487 20.51 21.15 -5.74
N ARG A 488 19.86 19.97 -5.64
CA ARG A 488 20.53 18.67 -5.79
C ARG A 488 21.03 18.36 -7.20
N TYR A 489 20.46 18.99 -8.23
CA TYR A 489 20.91 18.80 -9.60
C TYR A 489 21.98 19.80 -9.99
N PHE A 490 21.82 21.06 -9.60
CA PHE A 490 22.61 22.14 -10.16
C PHE A 490 23.67 22.70 -9.22
N LEU A 491 23.66 22.36 -7.92
CA LEU A 491 24.61 22.92 -6.95
C LEU A 491 25.44 21.82 -6.31
N ASP A 492 26.73 22.08 -6.12
CA ASP A 492 27.61 21.27 -5.26
C ASP A 492 27.72 21.89 -3.86
N ASP A 493 26.59 22.04 -3.18
CA ASP A 493 26.52 22.62 -1.84
C ASP A 493 25.63 21.75 -0.93
N ALA A 494 26.28 21.07 0.01
CA ALA A 494 25.62 20.14 0.92
C ALA A 494 24.60 20.83 1.85
N GLU A 495 24.78 22.11 2.20
CA GLU A 495 23.81 22.85 3.03
C GLU A 495 22.56 23.21 2.21
N ALA A 496 22.72 23.60 0.95
CA ALA A 496 21.63 23.91 0.03
C ALA A 496 20.76 22.68 -0.24
N HIS A 497 21.35 21.48 -0.22
CA HIS A 497 20.65 20.20 -0.38
C HIS A 497 19.83 19.78 0.85
N LYS A 498 20.05 20.38 2.03
CA LYS A 498 19.38 19.94 3.26
C LYS A 498 17.89 20.25 3.23
N GLU A 499 17.11 19.18 3.39
CA GLU A 499 15.68 19.21 3.65
C GLU A 499 15.47 18.92 5.13
N ARG A 500 15.09 19.95 5.89
CA ARG A 500 14.87 19.85 7.33
C ARG A 500 13.49 19.27 7.58
N LYS A 501 13.45 18.16 8.32
CA LYS A 501 12.21 17.52 8.77
C LYS A 501 11.42 18.46 9.69
N ASN A 502 10.09 18.39 9.61
CA ASN A 502 9.20 19.17 10.46
C ASN A 502 9.22 18.68 11.93
N SER A 503 8.45 19.35 12.81
CA SER A 503 8.41 19.07 14.24
C SER A 503 7.92 17.67 14.58
N TYR A 504 7.05 17.07 13.77
CA TYR A 504 6.54 15.72 14.00
C TYR A 504 7.65 14.69 14.15
N TYR A 505 8.61 14.68 13.22
CA TYR A 505 9.71 13.72 13.29
C TYR A 505 10.66 13.95 14.46
N ARG A 506 10.73 15.19 14.99
CA ARG A 506 11.49 15.51 16.21
C ARG A 506 10.76 15.08 17.48
N LEU A 507 9.43 15.04 17.44
CA LEU A 507 8.55 14.75 18.57
C LEU A 507 8.01 13.31 18.55
N LEU A 508 8.46 12.47 17.62
CA LEU A 508 7.97 11.11 17.41
C LEU A 508 8.14 10.19 18.63
N GLU A 509 9.09 10.52 19.52
CA GLU A 509 9.38 9.79 20.76
C GLU A 509 8.77 10.47 22.01
N ASN A 510 8.02 11.56 21.83
CA ASN A 510 7.32 12.23 22.91
C ASN A 510 5.94 11.59 23.14
N GLU A 511 5.80 10.87 24.25
CA GLU A 511 4.57 10.14 24.58
C GLU A 511 3.34 11.04 24.72
N THR A 512 3.48 12.24 25.29
CA THR A 512 2.37 13.20 25.41
C THR A 512 1.86 13.67 24.05
N VAL A 513 2.74 13.78 23.06
CA VAL A 513 2.37 14.13 21.68
C VAL A 513 1.66 12.95 21.02
N ALA A 514 2.15 11.72 21.20
CA ALA A 514 1.49 10.52 20.70
C ALA A 514 0.07 10.37 21.29
N ASP A 515 -0.09 10.59 22.59
CA ASP A 515 -1.39 10.57 23.27
C ASP A 515 -2.36 11.61 22.72
N ARG A 516 -1.87 12.83 22.48
CA ARG A 516 -2.67 13.89 21.86
C ARG A 516 -3.15 13.50 20.47
N ILE A 517 -2.29 12.88 19.66
CA ILE A 517 -2.66 12.37 18.34
C ILE A 517 -3.71 11.26 18.47
N LEU A 518 -3.52 10.28 19.36
CA LEU A 518 -4.51 9.20 19.54
C LEU A 518 -5.89 9.75 19.93
N LEU A 519 -5.95 10.68 20.89
CA LEU A 519 -7.19 11.30 21.34
C LEU A 519 -7.92 12.08 20.24
N GLU A 520 -7.18 12.82 19.41
CA GLU A 520 -7.73 13.57 18.25
C GLU A 520 -8.48 12.65 17.27
N PHE A 521 -8.04 11.40 17.14
CA PHE A 521 -8.68 10.39 16.30
C PHE A 521 -9.65 9.47 17.05
N GLY A 522 -9.95 9.77 18.32
CA GLY A 522 -10.92 9.03 19.13
C GLY A 522 -10.40 7.69 19.67
N LEU A 523 -9.09 7.53 19.78
CA LEU A 523 -8.44 6.31 20.30
C LEU A 523 -8.03 6.45 21.77
N SER A 524 -7.96 5.32 22.47
CA SER A 524 -7.43 5.23 23.83
C SER A 524 -5.93 5.49 23.85
N THR A 525 -5.46 6.23 24.85
CA THR A 525 -4.04 6.46 25.11
C THR A 525 -3.35 5.28 25.80
N GLU A 526 -4.11 4.33 26.36
CA GLU A 526 -3.57 3.15 27.03
C GLU A 526 -3.35 1.98 26.05
N ASP A 527 -4.32 1.78 25.16
CA ASP A 527 -4.36 0.63 24.26
C ASP A 527 -4.17 0.97 22.78
N GLY A 528 -4.26 2.26 22.43
CA GLY A 528 -4.15 2.72 21.04
C GLY A 528 -2.73 2.70 20.53
N HIS A 529 -2.58 2.46 19.24
CA HIS A 529 -1.29 2.47 18.55
C HIS A 529 -1.35 3.36 17.31
N ILE A 530 -0.30 4.13 17.08
CA ILE A 530 -0.03 4.84 15.84
C ILE A 530 0.88 3.96 15.00
N ILE A 531 0.43 3.56 13.82
CA ILE A 531 1.21 2.82 12.84
C ILE A 531 1.56 3.77 11.72
N ASN A 532 2.84 4.04 11.56
CA ASN A 532 3.33 5.05 10.64
C ASN A 532 4.36 4.47 9.64
N GLY A 533 4.16 4.80 8.36
CA GLY A 533 5.08 4.51 7.26
C GLY A 533 6.15 5.59 7.07
N HIS A 534 6.79 5.61 5.89
CA HIS A 534 7.66 6.68 5.36
C HIS A 534 8.98 6.98 6.10
N VAL A 535 9.09 6.68 7.40
CA VAL A 535 10.27 6.98 8.22
C VAL A 535 11.23 5.81 8.19
N PRO A 536 12.39 5.91 7.52
CA PRO A 536 13.36 4.83 7.52
C PRO A 536 13.97 4.66 8.91
N VAL A 537 13.90 3.44 9.43
CA VAL A 537 14.45 3.09 10.74
C VAL A 537 15.92 2.74 10.60
N LYS A 538 16.81 3.56 11.18
CA LYS A 538 18.26 3.34 11.10
C LYS A 538 18.74 2.40 12.20
N ARG A 539 18.40 1.10 12.09
CA ARG A 539 18.77 0.07 13.06
C ARG A 539 20.28 0.04 13.33
N LYS A 540 21.12 0.26 12.30
CA LYS A 540 22.58 0.36 12.44
C LYS A 540 23.05 1.46 13.41
N ASN A 541 22.23 2.49 13.61
CA ASN A 541 22.51 3.60 14.52
C ASN A 541 21.82 3.43 15.89
N GLY A 542 21.28 2.24 16.19
CA GLY A 542 20.59 1.94 17.45
C GLY A 542 19.13 2.42 17.50
N GLU A 543 18.55 2.90 16.39
CA GLU A 543 17.16 3.33 16.37
C GLU A 543 16.19 2.15 16.48
N SER A 544 15.18 2.30 17.35
CA SER A 544 14.09 1.34 17.50
C SER A 544 12.87 1.71 16.64
N PRO A 545 12.26 0.74 15.93
CA PRO A 545 10.97 0.93 15.26
C PRO A 545 9.79 1.04 16.26
N VAL A 546 10.00 0.62 17.51
CA VAL A 546 9.02 0.73 18.60
C VAL A 546 9.39 1.93 19.46
N LYS A 547 8.50 2.92 19.54
CA LYS A 547 8.69 4.19 20.25
C LYS A 547 7.56 4.42 21.26
N CYS A 548 7.78 5.33 22.21
CA CYS A 548 6.81 5.69 23.26
C CYS A 548 6.18 4.47 23.96
N GLY A 549 7.01 3.53 24.43
CA GLY A 549 6.53 2.33 25.12
C GLY A 549 5.66 1.38 24.28
N GLY A 550 5.67 1.51 22.95
CA GLY A 550 4.84 0.71 22.05
C GLY A 550 3.62 1.43 21.48
N LYS A 551 3.39 2.70 21.83
CA LYS A 551 2.31 3.51 21.25
C LYS A 551 2.57 3.93 19.81
N VAL A 552 3.82 4.11 19.42
CA VAL A 552 4.20 4.48 18.05
C VAL A 552 5.03 3.36 17.43
N LEU A 553 4.51 2.79 16.35
CA LEU A 553 5.14 1.69 15.60
C LEU A 553 5.48 2.19 14.20
N ILE A 554 6.77 2.29 13.94
CA ILE A 554 7.28 2.67 12.63
C ILE A 554 7.52 1.40 11.82
N ILE A 555 6.78 1.27 10.73
CA ILE A 555 7.04 0.27 9.70
C ILE A 555 7.73 0.97 8.53
N ASP A 556 8.69 0.30 7.90
CA ASP A 556 9.35 0.73 6.67
C ASP A 556 9.43 -0.52 5.81
N GLY A 557 9.00 -0.43 4.54
CA GLY A 557 8.99 -1.56 3.64
C GLY A 557 10.37 -2.07 3.32
N GLY A 558 11.40 -1.21 3.33
CA GLY A 558 12.77 -1.55 2.97
C GLY A 558 12.93 -2.26 1.61
N PHE A 559 11.87 -2.30 0.80
CA PHE A 559 11.78 -3.00 -0.47
C PHE A 559 12.72 -2.34 -1.49
N SER A 560 12.74 -1.01 -1.52
CA SER A 560 13.58 -0.25 -2.42
C SER A 560 15.08 -0.47 -2.12
N LYS A 561 15.80 -1.07 -3.08
CA LYS A 561 17.25 -1.31 -3.02
C LYS A 561 18.07 -0.07 -2.66
N ALA A 562 17.62 1.12 -3.08
CA ALA A 562 18.28 2.39 -2.80
C ALA A 562 18.38 2.73 -1.30
N TYR A 563 17.46 2.23 -0.46
CA TYR A 563 17.41 2.53 0.98
C TYR A 563 18.05 1.45 1.85
N GLN A 564 18.20 0.22 1.35
CA GLN A 564 18.81 -0.90 2.08
C GLN A 564 20.22 -0.58 2.60
N ARG A 565 21.00 0.24 1.86
CA ARG A 565 22.34 0.69 2.32
C ARG A 565 22.28 1.47 3.63
N GLN A 566 21.23 2.28 3.82
CA GLN A 566 21.07 3.17 4.97
C GLN A 566 20.44 2.47 6.18
N THR A 567 19.47 1.58 5.97
CA THR A 567 18.70 0.91 7.04
C THR A 567 19.43 -0.33 7.58
N GLY A 568 20.12 -1.08 6.72
CA GLY A 568 20.81 -2.32 7.08
C GLY A 568 19.95 -3.57 7.14
N ILE A 569 18.64 -3.45 6.89
CA ILE A 569 17.65 -4.52 6.78
C ILE A 569 16.67 -4.16 5.64
N ALA A 570 15.91 -5.13 5.15
CA ALA A 570 14.86 -4.93 4.15
C ALA A 570 13.49 -4.62 4.77
N GLY A 571 13.49 -3.82 5.83
CA GLY A 571 12.27 -3.26 6.41
C GLY A 571 11.62 -4.11 7.51
N TYR A 572 10.39 -3.72 7.87
CA TYR A 572 9.55 -4.30 8.90
C TYR A 572 8.12 -4.50 8.39
N THR A 573 7.56 -5.68 8.61
CA THR A 573 6.12 -5.92 8.54
C THR A 573 5.55 -5.97 9.95
N LEU A 574 4.46 -5.25 10.20
CA LEU A 574 3.67 -5.45 11.42
C LEU A 574 2.61 -6.52 11.17
N ILE A 575 2.44 -7.43 12.13
CA ILE A 575 1.46 -8.50 12.11
C ILE A 575 0.61 -8.37 13.38
N TYR A 576 -0.70 -8.22 13.21
CA TYR A 576 -1.64 -8.15 14.33
C TYR A 576 -2.63 -9.30 14.28
N ASN A 577 -2.36 -10.32 15.10
CA ASN A 577 -3.20 -11.51 15.21
C ASN A 577 -3.96 -11.52 16.55
N SER A 578 -4.73 -12.57 16.79
CA SER A 578 -5.52 -12.73 18.02
C SER A 578 -4.71 -12.79 19.31
N TYR A 579 -3.39 -13.00 19.25
CA TYR A 579 -2.48 -13.05 20.41
C TYR A 579 -1.71 -11.74 20.63
N GLY A 580 -1.79 -10.79 19.70
CA GLY A 580 -1.18 -9.47 19.82
C GLY A 580 -0.41 -9.02 18.59
N LEU A 581 0.48 -8.04 18.80
CA LEU A 581 1.24 -7.34 17.78
C LEU A 581 2.68 -7.84 17.73
N ILE A 582 3.12 -8.21 16.53
CA ILE A 582 4.46 -8.72 16.25
C ILE A 582 5.05 -7.92 15.10
N LEU A 583 6.23 -7.34 15.31
CA LEU A 583 6.99 -6.68 14.26
C LEU A 583 8.03 -7.65 13.72
N ALA A 584 7.90 -8.04 12.45
CA ALA A 584 8.84 -8.91 11.75
C ALA A 584 9.83 -8.06 10.96
N ALA A 585 11.11 -8.10 11.31
CA ALA A 585 12.18 -7.52 10.50
C ALA A 585 12.47 -8.43 9.30
N HIS A 586 12.88 -7.87 8.17
CA HIS A 586 13.15 -8.63 6.96
C HIS A 586 14.61 -8.49 6.52
N ASP A 587 15.23 -9.60 6.11
CA ASP A 587 16.48 -9.59 5.35
C ASP A 587 16.23 -9.27 3.86
N PRO A 588 17.24 -8.72 3.14
CA PRO A 588 17.13 -8.45 1.71
C PRO A 588 16.66 -9.67 0.89
N PHE A 589 15.62 -9.46 0.11
CA PHE A 589 15.14 -10.44 -0.86
C PHE A 589 16.09 -10.45 -2.07
N GLU A 590 16.67 -11.62 -2.37
CA GLU A 590 17.61 -11.80 -3.49
C GLU A 590 16.85 -11.90 -4.82
N SER A 591 16.04 -12.95 -4.99
CA SER A 591 15.18 -13.16 -6.15
C SER A 591 14.18 -14.29 -5.90
N THR A 592 13.16 -14.38 -6.76
CA THR A 592 12.20 -15.49 -6.74
C THR A 592 12.89 -16.84 -6.97
N GLU A 593 13.80 -16.91 -7.93
CA GLU A 593 14.57 -18.12 -8.25
C GLU A 593 15.37 -18.60 -7.04
N ALA A 594 16.08 -17.70 -6.35
CA ALA A 594 16.87 -18.04 -5.16
C ALA A 594 15.99 -18.59 -4.04
N ALA A 595 14.83 -17.98 -3.79
CA ALA A 595 13.86 -18.44 -2.80
C ALA A 595 13.36 -19.86 -3.10
N ILE A 596 13.13 -20.21 -4.38
CA ILE A 596 12.66 -21.55 -4.78
C ILE A 596 13.79 -22.58 -4.72
N GLU A 597 15.03 -22.21 -5.10
CA GLU A 597 16.21 -23.10 -5.15
C GLU A 597 16.74 -23.43 -3.76
N LYS A 598 17.13 -22.38 -3.02
CA LYS A 598 17.79 -22.49 -1.72
C LYS A 598 16.79 -22.78 -0.60
N GLY A 599 15.49 -22.66 -0.90
CA GLY A 599 14.44 -22.58 0.12
C GLY A 599 14.64 -21.38 1.05
N SER A 600 15.43 -20.38 0.62
CA SER A 600 15.77 -19.22 1.43
C SER A 600 14.51 -18.40 1.65
N ASP A 601 13.99 -18.44 2.87
CA ASP A 601 12.97 -17.51 3.32
C ASP A 601 13.65 -16.22 3.75
N ILE A 602 12.92 -15.11 3.71
CA ILE A 602 13.38 -13.88 4.36
C ILE A 602 13.51 -14.21 5.86
N HIS A 603 14.74 -14.36 6.35
CA HIS A 603 14.95 -14.59 7.77
C HIS A 603 14.37 -13.39 8.51
N SER A 604 13.41 -13.69 9.38
CA SER A 604 12.63 -12.66 10.05
C SER A 604 12.86 -12.73 11.54
N ASP A 605 13.72 -11.84 12.04
CA ASP A 605 13.78 -11.56 13.48
C ASP A 605 12.46 -10.92 13.90
N SER A 606 11.77 -11.50 14.88
CA SER A 606 10.49 -10.98 15.35
C SER A 606 10.64 -10.27 16.69
N ILE A 607 10.17 -9.03 16.78
CA ILE A 607 10.01 -8.29 18.02
C ILE A 607 8.53 -8.41 18.43
N VAL A 608 8.28 -9.00 19.60
CA VAL A 608 6.95 -9.02 20.18
C VAL A 608 6.70 -7.65 20.80
N VAL A 609 5.74 -6.90 20.24
CA VAL A 609 5.41 -5.54 20.71
C VAL A 609 4.40 -5.61 21.85
N LYS A 610 3.32 -6.38 21.65
CA LYS A 610 2.24 -6.55 22.62
C LYS A 610 1.76 -7.98 22.58
N ARG A 611 1.62 -8.61 23.75
CA ARG A 611 0.89 -9.87 23.93
C ARG A 611 -0.34 -9.61 24.79
N VAL A 612 -1.46 -10.18 24.38
CA VAL A 612 -2.66 -10.20 25.21
C VAL A 612 -2.69 -11.48 26.05
N ALA A 613 -3.20 -11.39 27.27
CA ALA A 613 -3.36 -12.54 28.17
C ALA A 613 -4.43 -13.49 27.62
N ASP A 614 -5.57 -12.93 27.21
CA ASP A 614 -6.66 -13.64 26.56
C ASP A 614 -6.66 -13.37 25.05
N ARG A 615 -7.02 -14.41 24.29
CA ARG A 615 -7.07 -14.34 22.83
C ARG A 615 -8.17 -13.38 22.38
N LYS A 616 -7.81 -12.35 21.61
CA LYS A 616 -8.79 -11.41 21.01
C LYS A 616 -9.75 -12.14 20.08
N LEU A 617 -11.03 -11.83 20.23
CA LEU A 617 -12.12 -12.36 19.42
C LEU A 617 -12.55 -11.35 18.35
N VAL A 618 -13.36 -11.80 17.40
CA VAL A 618 -13.99 -10.90 16.41
C VAL A 618 -14.84 -9.85 17.13
N GLY A 619 -15.49 -10.20 18.23
CA GLY A 619 -16.24 -9.24 19.05
C GLY A 619 -15.40 -8.07 19.59
N ASP A 620 -14.09 -8.20 19.73
CA ASP A 620 -13.22 -7.12 20.23
C ASP A 620 -12.75 -6.17 19.13
N THR A 621 -13.18 -6.41 17.89
CA THR A 621 -12.79 -5.64 16.70
C THR A 621 -13.85 -4.60 16.34
N ASP A 622 -13.48 -3.67 15.45
CA ASP A 622 -14.40 -2.68 14.89
C ASP A 622 -15.53 -3.38 14.11
N ALA A 623 -15.19 -4.41 13.33
CA ALA A 623 -16.18 -5.25 12.66
C ALA A 623 -17.11 -5.96 13.66
N GLY A 624 -16.58 -6.37 14.81
CA GLY A 624 -17.39 -6.92 15.91
C GLY A 624 -18.36 -5.90 16.50
N ARG A 625 -17.97 -4.63 16.62
CA ARG A 625 -18.87 -3.54 17.05
C ARG A 625 -20.01 -3.35 16.04
N GLU A 626 -19.70 -3.27 14.75
CA GLU A 626 -20.72 -3.18 13.69
C GLU A 626 -21.66 -4.39 13.68
N MET A 627 -21.14 -5.61 13.94
CA MET A 627 -21.97 -6.81 14.03
C MET A 627 -22.93 -6.76 15.23
N ARG A 628 -22.49 -6.21 16.38
CA ARG A 628 -23.38 -6.03 17.54
C ARG A 628 -24.49 -5.01 17.28
N GLU A 629 -24.17 -3.91 16.59
CA GLU A 629 -25.19 -2.94 16.15
C GLU A 629 -26.24 -3.61 15.24
N LYS A 630 -25.79 -4.41 14.27
CA LYS A 630 -26.68 -5.19 13.40
C LYS A 630 -27.54 -6.19 14.18
N ILE A 631 -26.96 -6.88 15.16
CA ILE A 631 -27.72 -7.79 16.04
C ILE A 631 -28.81 -7.01 16.76
N HIS A 632 -28.49 -5.85 17.34
CA HIS A 632 -29.46 -5.01 18.02
C HIS A 632 -30.60 -4.57 17.09
N ASP A 633 -30.28 -4.12 15.88
CA ASP A 633 -31.28 -3.73 14.88
C ASP A 633 -32.20 -4.91 14.49
N LEU A 634 -31.63 -6.11 14.35
CA LEU A 634 -32.37 -7.33 14.06
C LEU A 634 -33.27 -7.75 15.24
N GLU A 635 -32.85 -7.55 16.48
CA GLU A 635 -33.67 -7.79 17.67
C GLU A 635 -34.86 -6.83 17.73
N ILE A 636 -34.67 -5.55 17.38
CA ILE A 636 -35.77 -4.58 17.24
C ILE A 636 -36.73 -5.04 16.14
N LEU A 637 -36.22 -5.48 14.98
CA LEU A 637 -37.05 -6.02 13.91
C LEU A 637 -37.83 -7.27 14.34
N LEU A 638 -37.21 -8.19 15.08
CA LEU A 638 -37.89 -9.37 15.63
C LEU A 638 -39.04 -8.99 16.57
N ASN A 639 -38.85 -7.97 17.41
CA ASN A 639 -39.91 -7.44 18.26
C ASN A 639 -41.02 -6.74 17.44
N ALA A 640 -40.66 -6.05 16.35
CA ALA A 640 -41.61 -5.44 15.44
C ALA A 640 -42.49 -6.48 14.72
N TYR A 641 -41.92 -7.62 14.32
CA TYR A 641 -42.69 -8.75 13.80
C TYR A 641 -43.62 -9.35 14.88
N ARG A 642 -43.08 -9.63 16.07
CA ARG A 642 -43.84 -10.24 17.18
C ARG A 642 -44.99 -9.36 17.69
N SER A 643 -44.86 -8.05 17.60
CA SER A 643 -45.89 -7.07 17.98
C SER A 643 -46.90 -6.79 16.86
N GLY A 644 -46.66 -7.27 15.62
CA GLY A 644 -47.49 -6.97 14.46
C GLY A 644 -47.28 -5.57 13.87
N THR A 645 -46.25 -4.83 14.32
CA THR A 645 -45.89 -3.51 13.77
C THR A 645 -45.38 -3.62 12.33
N ILE A 646 -44.65 -4.70 12.05
CA ILE A 646 -44.20 -5.08 10.70
C ILE A 646 -44.80 -6.47 10.39
N VAL A 647 -45.25 -6.67 9.16
CA VAL A 647 -45.82 -7.95 8.70
C VAL A 647 -44.73 -8.75 7.97
N GLU A 648 -44.62 -10.04 8.30
CA GLU A 648 -43.72 -10.96 7.59
C GLU A 648 -44.08 -11.05 6.09
N LYS A 649 -43.06 -11.14 5.24
CA LYS A 649 -43.20 -11.32 3.80
C LYS A 649 -42.69 -12.70 3.43
N PHE A 650 -43.58 -13.53 2.91
CA PHE A 650 -43.20 -14.82 2.37
C PHE A 650 -43.03 -14.69 0.86
N PRO A 651 -41.96 -15.26 0.26
CA PRO A 651 -41.86 -15.32 -1.18
C PRO A 651 -43.08 -16.07 -1.72
N ALA A 652 -43.74 -15.51 -2.74
CA ALA A 652 -44.78 -16.22 -3.47
C ALA A 652 -44.16 -17.50 -4.03
N ARG A 653 -44.74 -18.65 -3.68
CA ARG A 653 -44.28 -19.97 -4.14
C ARG A 653 -44.52 -20.16 -5.62
#